data_AF-M5UBJ2-F1
#
_entry.id   AF-M5UBJ2-F1
#
_cell.length_a   1.000
_cell.length_b   1.000
_cell.length_c   1.000
_cell.angle_alpha   90.00
_cell.angle_beta   90.00
_cell.angle_gamma   90.00
#
_symmetry.space_group_name_H-M   'P 1'
#
loop_
_entity.id
_entity.type
_entity.pdbx_description
1 polymer ?
#
loop_
_entity_poly.entity_id
_entity_poly.type
_entity_poly.pdbx_seq_one_letter_code
_entity_poly.pdbx_strand_id
1 'polypeptide(L)'
;MAIVYSYIRFSSKKQEQGDSLRRQRELGDKWIEKNNHTKGNLTLEDTGVSAFRGKNRHEGALKRFLDEVQSGSVKKGSILLVENLDRLSREGIHPALNLFGKILEAGIDIVVLQPYEQHYTKQSANDLIGMMIPLIHFYLAYLESQKKSNRLKEAWTEKRRRAEEGEKFNKRCPSWLRWSDSKRDFVKRDGWEAIPFIFQKSAEGYGHHRILAGLHEHYKPLGTSGTWNGSFINSVLADRSVLGELQPKEIDDDGNRVPVGPPIPNYYPRIIDEDLWYQSKSSRSTRKKQKGPNSKFLNLFTGLVFCAQDQSSMHVYSSPDSKDGRVRRMVSYKHKSKQPGAWPVSIEYEKFEKAVLSFLSELNPDDLRPHHDNSALQAKERERAGLAAHLKQLQETLADPKFSNVKALAQTLKDVEEKLSALDQEIDKLNQAMHRQNPIAEAQGVLAVLEQPNEREEAERLRLKVKMLLPEIVESIWVKPEKYRSKSVAVIQLNFLDGGAKHLLMLPDRFIGTRSVTIRTGEKADTLPHFPYSISWATDLRHPEGHLSWSAKDIMEKSDSALHPVPTAKPRNIAEAAEKWLAQKRNEVDAGSYRTIPAAIRRTVRALGKELKCADLNKQKWGKWKRTLKRMLSNGELTVNTARVNYNRSKELLAWLFEEGLTTEWPGWKESAAQVLSGE
;
A
#
# COMPACT_ATOMS: atom_id res chain seq x y z
N MET A 1 -56.21 -36.28 -22.18
CA MET A 1 -56.01 -34.81 -22.18
C MET A 1 -54.76 -34.52 -21.37
N ALA A 2 -53.82 -33.76 -21.93
CA ALA A 2 -52.58 -33.38 -21.25
C ALA A 2 -52.72 -32.04 -20.51
N ILE A 3 -51.90 -31.83 -19.49
CA ILE A 3 -51.77 -30.53 -18.82
C ILE A 3 -50.69 -29.72 -19.55
N VAL A 4 -51.02 -28.50 -19.96
CA VAL A 4 -50.14 -27.62 -20.74
C VAL A 4 -49.63 -26.47 -19.89
N TYR A 5 -48.32 -26.31 -19.83
CA TYR A 5 -47.65 -25.22 -19.15
C TYR A 5 -47.03 -24.27 -20.19
N SER A 6 -47.53 -23.04 -20.27
CA SER A 6 -47.05 -22.04 -21.24
C SER A 6 -45.87 -21.24 -20.66
N TYR A 7 -44.69 -21.34 -21.27
CA TYR A 7 -43.49 -20.60 -20.87
C TYR A 7 -43.27 -19.37 -21.73
N ILE A 8 -43.31 -18.20 -21.08
CA ILE A 8 -43.24 -16.89 -21.72
C ILE A 8 -42.00 -16.14 -21.23
N ARG A 9 -41.26 -15.54 -22.17
CA ARG A 9 -40.03 -14.79 -21.85
C ARG A 9 -39.78 -13.64 -22.81
N PHE A 10 -39.35 -12.49 -22.29
CA PHE A 10 -38.92 -11.34 -23.08
C PHE A 10 -37.65 -10.68 -22.55
N SER A 11 -36.89 -10.05 -23.45
CA SER A 11 -35.49 -9.64 -23.21
C SER A 11 -35.29 -8.31 -22.46
N SER A 12 -36.30 -7.44 -22.34
CA SER A 12 -36.17 -6.19 -21.59
C SER A 12 -37.50 -5.68 -21.05
N LYS A 13 -37.49 -5.00 -19.88
CA LYS A 13 -38.69 -4.36 -19.31
C LYS A 13 -39.33 -3.30 -20.23
N LYS A 14 -38.58 -2.72 -21.18
CA LYS A 14 -39.18 -1.84 -22.21
C LYS A 14 -40.13 -2.56 -23.16
N GLN A 15 -39.98 -3.88 -23.33
CA GLN A 15 -40.88 -4.71 -24.15
C GLN A 15 -42.16 -5.12 -23.41
N GLU A 16 -42.23 -4.90 -22.09
CA GLU A 16 -43.39 -5.12 -21.24
C GLU A 16 -44.55 -4.18 -21.59
N GLN A 17 -44.23 -2.97 -22.07
CA GLN A 17 -45.21 -1.97 -22.54
C GLN A 17 -45.71 -2.24 -23.98
N GLY A 18 -45.25 -3.30 -24.65
CA GLY A 18 -45.62 -3.64 -26.03
C GLY A 18 -46.54 -4.86 -26.14
N ASP A 19 -47.05 -5.10 -27.35
CA ASP A 19 -48.00 -6.18 -27.70
C ASP A 19 -47.44 -7.62 -27.56
N SER A 20 -46.16 -7.76 -27.21
CA SER A 20 -45.43 -9.03 -27.24
C SER A 20 -45.88 -10.04 -26.18
N LEU A 21 -46.26 -9.59 -24.98
CA LEU A 21 -46.74 -10.46 -23.90
C LEU A 21 -48.17 -10.94 -24.19
N ARG A 22 -49.03 -10.01 -24.60
CA ARG A 22 -50.42 -10.29 -24.99
C ARG A 22 -50.47 -11.30 -26.13
N ARG A 23 -49.70 -11.07 -27.20
CA ARG A 23 -49.62 -11.98 -28.35
C ARG A 23 -49.18 -13.39 -27.97
N GLN A 24 -48.17 -13.54 -27.11
CA GLN A 24 -47.69 -14.86 -26.69
C GLN A 24 -48.73 -15.62 -25.87
N ARG A 25 -49.45 -14.93 -24.97
CA ARG A 25 -50.54 -15.53 -24.20
C ARG A 25 -51.71 -15.94 -25.10
N GLU A 26 -52.16 -15.05 -25.98
CA GLU A 26 -53.25 -15.32 -26.93
C GLU A 26 -52.93 -16.49 -27.86
N LEU A 27 -51.68 -16.60 -28.36
CA LEU A 27 -51.24 -17.72 -29.19
C LEU A 27 -51.25 -19.05 -28.41
N GLY A 28 -50.78 -19.03 -27.17
CA GLY A 28 -50.77 -20.22 -26.32
C GLY A 28 -52.17 -20.69 -25.95
N ASP A 29 -53.05 -19.77 -25.55
CA ASP A 29 -54.42 -20.08 -25.15
C ASP A 29 -55.23 -20.64 -26.33
N LYS A 30 -55.10 -20.04 -27.52
CA LYS A 30 -55.72 -20.57 -28.75
C LYS A 30 -55.25 -21.99 -29.09
N TRP A 31 -53.97 -22.29 -28.88
CA TRP A 31 -53.44 -23.63 -29.17
C TRP A 31 -53.98 -24.67 -28.17
N ILE A 32 -54.09 -24.31 -26.88
CA ILE A 32 -54.64 -25.18 -25.84
C ILE A 32 -56.12 -25.49 -26.11
N GLU A 33 -56.91 -24.48 -26.47
CA GLU A 33 -58.33 -24.63 -26.82
C GLU A 33 -58.50 -25.50 -28.06
N LYS A 34 -57.75 -25.22 -29.13
CA LYS A 34 -57.81 -25.96 -30.40
C LYS A 34 -57.50 -27.45 -30.23
N ASN A 35 -56.58 -27.81 -29.33
CA ASN A 35 -56.11 -29.19 -29.13
C ASN A 35 -56.80 -29.92 -27.95
N ASN A 36 -57.84 -29.33 -27.36
CA ASN A 36 -58.60 -29.92 -26.23
C ASN A 36 -57.70 -30.34 -25.06
N HIS A 37 -56.80 -29.44 -24.64
CA HIS A 37 -55.90 -29.66 -23.50
C HIS A 37 -56.27 -28.76 -22.31
N THR A 38 -55.77 -29.09 -21.12
CA THR A 38 -56.04 -28.32 -19.91
C THR A 38 -54.86 -27.40 -19.59
N LYS A 39 -55.12 -26.12 -19.35
CA LYS A 39 -54.08 -25.17 -18.93
C LYS A 39 -53.63 -25.48 -17.50
N GLY A 40 -52.32 -25.58 -17.28
CA GLY A 40 -51.73 -25.81 -15.98
C GLY A 40 -51.79 -24.55 -15.09
N ASN A 41 -51.76 -24.77 -13.78
CA ASN A 41 -51.87 -23.70 -12.77
C ASN A 41 -50.54 -22.97 -12.48
N LEU A 42 -49.44 -23.40 -13.09
CA LEU A 42 -48.11 -22.84 -12.83
C LEU A 42 -47.82 -21.69 -13.78
N THR A 43 -47.60 -20.50 -13.24
CA THR A 43 -47.22 -19.30 -14.01
C THR A 43 -45.73 -19.36 -14.37
N LEU A 44 -45.44 -19.61 -15.65
CA LEU A 44 -44.07 -19.69 -16.16
C LEU A 44 -43.66 -18.44 -16.93
N GLU A 45 -43.35 -17.37 -16.21
CA GLU A 45 -42.99 -16.08 -16.81
C GLU A 45 -41.64 -15.58 -16.28
N ASP A 46 -40.69 -15.36 -17.19
CA ASP A 46 -39.39 -14.75 -16.89
C ASP A 46 -39.31 -13.34 -17.51
N THR A 47 -39.35 -12.31 -16.65
CA THR A 47 -39.33 -10.90 -17.06
C THR A 47 -37.92 -10.32 -17.02
N GLY A 48 -37.48 -9.68 -18.12
CA GLY A 48 -36.29 -8.81 -18.14
C GLY A 48 -34.94 -9.47 -17.85
N VAL A 49 -34.83 -10.80 -17.92
CA VAL A 49 -33.56 -11.51 -17.72
C VAL A 49 -32.83 -11.65 -19.07
N SER A 50 -31.67 -11.03 -19.21
CA SER A 50 -30.83 -11.21 -20.40
C SER A 50 -30.23 -12.62 -20.39
N ALA A 51 -30.73 -13.47 -21.29
CA ALA A 51 -30.37 -14.87 -21.44
C ALA A 51 -28.93 -15.15 -21.91
N PHE A 52 -28.06 -14.14 -21.91
CA PHE A 52 -26.71 -14.24 -22.46
C PHE A 52 -25.76 -15.10 -21.60
N ARG A 53 -26.12 -15.40 -20.33
CA ARG A 53 -25.29 -16.17 -19.37
C ARG A 53 -26.09 -17.14 -18.49
N GLY A 54 -27.23 -17.67 -18.97
CA GLY A 54 -27.82 -18.89 -18.36
C GLY A 54 -28.45 -18.77 -17.01
N LYS A 55 -28.54 -17.56 -16.47
CA LYS A 55 -29.19 -17.31 -15.19
C LYS A 55 -30.56 -17.96 -15.12
N ASN A 56 -31.34 -17.97 -16.21
CA ASN A 56 -32.67 -18.60 -16.29
C ASN A 56 -32.70 -20.11 -15.99
N ARG A 57 -31.61 -20.84 -16.25
CA ARG A 57 -31.48 -22.27 -15.92
C ARG A 57 -31.26 -22.46 -14.42
N HIS A 58 -30.58 -21.52 -13.79
CA HIS A 58 -30.16 -21.58 -12.39
C HIS A 58 -31.06 -20.77 -11.45
N GLU A 59 -31.88 -19.86 -11.99
CA GLU A 59 -32.74 -18.89 -11.31
C GLU A 59 -33.94 -18.56 -12.23
N GLY A 60 -35.19 -18.56 -11.75
CA GLY A 60 -36.36 -18.13 -12.54
C GLY A 60 -37.50 -19.13 -12.64
N ALA A 61 -38.46 -18.84 -13.52
CA ALA A 61 -39.66 -19.65 -13.74
C ALA A 61 -39.36 -20.99 -14.43
N LEU A 62 -38.41 -21.02 -15.38
CA LEU A 62 -38.03 -22.27 -16.04
C LEU A 62 -37.35 -23.25 -15.08
N LYS A 63 -36.50 -22.76 -14.17
CA LYS A 63 -35.93 -23.61 -13.12
C LYS A 63 -37.01 -24.17 -12.19
N ARG A 64 -37.94 -23.33 -11.73
CA ARG A 64 -39.09 -23.80 -10.91
C ARG A 64 -39.86 -24.89 -11.62
N PHE A 65 -40.11 -24.77 -12.92
CA PHE A 65 -40.73 -25.83 -13.71
C PHE A 65 -39.93 -27.14 -13.66
N LEU A 66 -38.61 -27.08 -13.89
CA LEU A 66 -37.74 -28.27 -13.86
C LEU A 66 -37.69 -28.91 -12.48
N ASP A 67 -37.65 -28.11 -11.41
CA ASP A 67 -37.68 -28.58 -10.03
C ASP A 67 -39.02 -29.29 -9.72
N GLU A 68 -40.14 -28.75 -10.20
CA GLU A 68 -41.49 -29.36 -10.06
C GLU A 68 -41.68 -30.62 -10.92
N VAL A 69 -40.97 -30.73 -12.04
CA VAL A 69 -40.89 -31.97 -12.83
C VAL A 69 -40.09 -33.03 -12.09
N GLN A 70 -38.99 -32.65 -11.41
CA GLN A 70 -38.18 -33.57 -10.62
C GLN A 70 -38.88 -34.02 -9.33
N SER A 71 -39.63 -33.13 -8.67
CA SER A 71 -40.40 -33.46 -7.46
C SER A 71 -41.65 -34.31 -7.76
N GLY A 72 -42.06 -34.37 -9.03
CA GLY A 72 -43.24 -35.12 -9.48
C GLY A 72 -44.56 -34.35 -9.39
N SER A 73 -44.55 -33.08 -8.98
CA SER A 73 -45.72 -32.19 -9.00
C SER A 73 -46.24 -31.98 -10.44
N VAL A 74 -45.33 -31.88 -11.41
CA VAL A 74 -45.68 -31.90 -12.84
C VAL A 74 -45.68 -33.34 -13.32
N LYS A 75 -46.86 -33.85 -13.71
CA LYS A 75 -47.03 -35.25 -14.11
C LYS A 75 -46.38 -35.53 -15.47
N LYS A 76 -45.84 -36.73 -15.63
CA LYS A 76 -45.42 -37.26 -16.94
C LYS A 76 -46.60 -37.25 -17.93
N GLY A 77 -46.33 -36.92 -19.18
CA GLY A 77 -47.35 -36.68 -20.22
C GLY A 77 -47.90 -35.25 -20.23
N SER A 78 -47.32 -34.34 -19.45
CA SER A 78 -47.59 -32.89 -19.56
C SER A 78 -46.82 -32.28 -20.73
N ILE A 79 -47.27 -31.11 -21.18
CA ILE A 79 -46.70 -30.39 -22.33
C ILE A 79 -46.12 -29.05 -21.85
N LEU A 80 -44.88 -28.77 -22.23
CA LEU A 80 -44.27 -27.44 -22.15
C LEU A 80 -44.48 -26.71 -23.48
N LEU A 81 -45.28 -25.64 -23.46
CA LEU A 81 -45.59 -24.84 -24.63
C LEU A 81 -44.70 -23.61 -24.68
N VAL A 82 -44.01 -23.40 -25.80
CA VAL A 82 -43.14 -22.24 -26.05
C VAL A 82 -43.46 -21.58 -27.39
N GLU A 83 -43.33 -20.25 -27.48
CA GLU A 83 -43.50 -19.54 -28.75
C GLU A 83 -42.46 -20.02 -29.78
N ASN A 84 -41.19 -20.03 -29.40
CA ASN A 84 -40.07 -20.45 -30.22
C ASN A 84 -38.95 -21.02 -29.33
N LEU A 85 -38.06 -21.82 -29.92
CA LEU A 85 -36.98 -22.51 -29.17
C LEU A 85 -35.96 -21.55 -28.53
N ASP A 86 -35.82 -20.32 -29.05
CA ASP A 86 -34.91 -19.33 -28.47
C ASP A 86 -35.31 -18.95 -27.02
N ARG A 87 -36.55 -19.23 -26.58
CA ARG A 87 -37.06 -18.99 -25.21
C ARG A 87 -36.39 -19.91 -24.21
N LEU A 88 -36.07 -21.14 -24.59
CA LEU A 88 -35.45 -22.14 -23.72
C LEU A 88 -34.00 -21.80 -23.35
N SER A 89 -33.18 -21.38 -24.32
CA SER A 89 -31.80 -20.95 -24.05
C SER A 89 -31.19 -20.10 -25.17
N ARG A 90 -30.24 -19.22 -24.81
CA ARG A 90 -29.41 -18.42 -25.73
C ARG A 90 -27.91 -18.55 -25.46
N GLU A 91 -27.49 -19.46 -24.57
CA GLU A 91 -26.10 -19.56 -24.08
C GLU A 91 -25.13 -20.31 -25.00
N GLY A 92 -25.64 -20.91 -26.06
CA GLY A 92 -24.86 -21.79 -26.92
C GLY A 92 -25.59 -23.09 -27.19
N ILE A 93 -25.11 -23.78 -28.22
CA ILE A 93 -25.77 -24.95 -28.81
C ILE A 93 -25.88 -26.10 -27.80
N HIS A 94 -24.75 -26.47 -27.19
CA HIS A 94 -24.67 -27.67 -26.35
C HIS A 94 -25.49 -27.58 -25.05
N PRO A 95 -25.45 -26.46 -24.29
CA PRO A 95 -26.32 -26.29 -23.13
C PRO A 95 -27.81 -26.34 -23.50
N ALA A 96 -28.21 -25.70 -24.61
CA ALA A 96 -29.60 -25.67 -25.05
C ALA A 96 -30.14 -27.07 -25.41
N LEU A 97 -29.35 -27.84 -26.16
CA LEU A 97 -29.68 -29.23 -26.50
C LEU A 97 -29.79 -30.12 -25.27
N ASN A 98 -28.87 -30.00 -24.31
CA ASN A 98 -28.91 -30.80 -23.07
C ASN A 98 -30.19 -30.51 -22.27
N LEU A 99 -30.58 -29.24 -22.15
CA LEU A 99 -31.83 -28.85 -21.49
C LEU A 99 -33.06 -29.41 -22.22
N PHE A 100 -33.08 -29.29 -23.55
CA PHE A 100 -34.15 -29.83 -24.39
C PHE A 100 -34.30 -31.34 -24.21
N GLY A 101 -33.20 -32.10 -24.30
CA GLY A 101 -33.19 -33.55 -24.07
C GLY A 101 -33.67 -33.93 -22.67
N LYS A 102 -33.21 -33.24 -21.62
CA LYS A 102 -33.63 -33.49 -20.24
C LYS A 102 -35.13 -33.37 -20.01
N ILE A 103 -35.78 -32.38 -20.63
CA ILE A 103 -37.24 -32.19 -20.53
C ILE A 103 -37.97 -33.38 -21.17
N LEU A 104 -37.54 -33.79 -22.37
CA LEU A 104 -38.12 -34.93 -23.08
C LEU A 104 -37.89 -36.26 -22.35
N GLU A 105 -36.69 -36.46 -21.78
CA GLU A 105 -36.35 -37.64 -20.98
C GLU A 105 -37.19 -37.76 -19.71
N ALA A 106 -37.54 -36.63 -19.09
CA ALA A 106 -38.44 -36.56 -17.95
C ALA A 106 -39.89 -36.93 -18.28
N GLY A 107 -40.21 -37.14 -19.57
CA GLY A 107 -41.55 -37.49 -20.05
C GLY A 107 -42.47 -36.29 -20.19
N ILE A 108 -41.89 -35.11 -20.44
CA ILE A 108 -42.61 -33.88 -20.75
C ILE A 108 -42.41 -33.58 -22.23
N ASP A 109 -43.49 -33.41 -22.97
CA ASP A 109 -43.42 -33.06 -24.39
C ASP A 109 -43.18 -31.56 -24.55
N ILE A 110 -42.50 -31.15 -25.62
CA ILE A 110 -42.28 -29.74 -25.95
C ILE A 110 -43.05 -29.40 -27.21
N VAL A 111 -43.91 -28.38 -27.13
CA VAL A 111 -44.59 -27.83 -28.32
C VAL A 111 -44.05 -26.43 -28.60
N VAL A 112 -43.68 -26.20 -29.85
CA VAL A 112 -43.16 -24.93 -30.37
C VAL A 112 -44.16 -24.37 -31.37
N LEU A 113 -44.58 -23.12 -31.20
CA LEU A 113 -45.62 -22.49 -32.03
C LEU A 113 -45.09 -21.80 -33.29
N GLN A 114 -43.85 -21.31 -33.26
CA GLN A 114 -43.20 -20.56 -34.34
C GLN A 114 -41.78 -21.07 -34.61
N PRO A 115 -41.33 -21.08 -35.88
CA PRO A 115 -41.99 -20.52 -37.07
C PRO A 115 -43.17 -21.36 -37.61
N TYR A 116 -43.27 -22.62 -37.22
CA TYR A 116 -44.40 -23.51 -37.48
C TYR A 116 -44.62 -24.42 -36.27
N GLU A 117 -45.82 -24.98 -36.13
CA GLU A 117 -46.18 -25.85 -35.03
C GLU A 117 -45.36 -27.15 -35.07
N GLN A 118 -44.60 -27.42 -34.01
CA GLN A 118 -43.81 -28.64 -33.87
C GLN A 118 -44.02 -29.27 -32.50
N HIS A 119 -44.23 -30.58 -32.48
CA HIS A 119 -44.42 -31.36 -31.25
C HIS A 119 -43.26 -32.34 -31.10
N TYR A 120 -42.48 -32.14 -30.04
CA TYR A 120 -41.32 -32.96 -29.71
C TYR A 120 -41.67 -33.86 -28.52
N THR A 121 -41.45 -35.16 -28.71
CA THR A 121 -41.68 -36.18 -27.69
C THR A 121 -40.36 -36.86 -27.32
N LYS A 122 -40.39 -37.77 -26.35
CA LYS A 122 -39.22 -38.60 -26.00
C LYS A 122 -38.66 -39.39 -27.20
N GLN A 123 -39.50 -39.75 -28.18
CA GLN A 123 -39.06 -40.44 -29.39
C GLN A 123 -38.32 -39.49 -30.34
N SER A 124 -38.74 -38.22 -30.40
CA SER A 124 -38.07 -37.18 -31.19
C SER A 124 -36.63 -36.93 -30.76
N ALA A 125 -36.29 -37.19 -29.48
CA ALA A 125 -34.91 -37.09 -28.99
C ALA A 125 -33.98 -38.18 -29.56
N ASN A 126 -34.55 -39.32 -29.99
CA ASN A 126 -33.83 -40.44 -30.59
C ASN A 126 -33.96 -40.48 -32.12
N ASP A 127 -34.64 -39.50 -32.72
CA ASP A 127 -34.77 -39.33 -34.16
C ASP A 127 -33.80 -38.24 -34.65
N LEU A 128 -33.06 -38.55 -35.71
CA LEU A 128 -32.10 -37.64 -36.33
C LEU A 128 -32.79 -36.36 -36.79
N ILE A 129 -33.94 -36.46 -37.44
CA ILE A 129 -34.68 -35.30 -37.97
C ILE A 129 -35.29 -34.48 -36.81
N GLY A 130 -35.84 -35.17 -35.81
CA GLY A 130 -36.37 -34.59 -34.57
C GLY A 130 -35.36 -33.74 -33.79
N MET A 131 -34.06 -34.05 -33.85
CA MET A 131 -33.00 -33.29 -33.17
C MET A 131 -32.31 -32.22 -34.06
N MET A 132 -32.32 -32.40 -35.39
CA MET A 132 -31.70 -31.45 -36.32
C MET A 132 -32.39 -30.08 -36.32
N ILE A 133 -33.72 -30.04 -36.31
CA ILE A 133 -34.47 -28.77 -36.36
C ILE A 133 -34.24 -27.93 -35.09
N PRO A 134 -34.31 -28.49 -33.87
CA PRO A 134 -33.94 -27.77 -32.66
C PRO A 134 -32.50 -27.27 -32.66
N LEU A 135 -31.56 -28.10 -33.10
CA LEU A 135 -30.14 -27.76 -33.19
C LEU A 135 -29.91 -26.52 -34.08
N ILE A 136 -30.51 -26.48 -35.28
CA ILE A 136 -30.41 -25.34 -36.19
C ILE A 136 -31.00 -24.08 -35.56
N HIS A 137 -32.17 -24.18 -34.94
CA HIS A 137 -32.81 -23.03 -34.28
C HIS A 137 -31.96 -22.49 -33.12
N PHE A 138 -31.39 -23.35 -32.29
CA PHE A 138 -30.48 -22.93 -31.23
C PHE A 138 -29.21 -22.27 -31.79
N TYR A 139 -28.66 -22.78 -32.90
CA TYR A 139 -27.52 -22.18 -33.56
C TYR A 139 -27.84 -20.79 -34.14
N LEU A 140 -28.99 -20.61 -34.80
CA LEU A 140 -29.42 -19.32 -35.33
C LEU A 140 -29.61 -18.28 -34.21
N ALA A 141 -30.26 -18.67 -33.10
CA ALA A 141 -30.44 -17.81 -31.93
C ALA A 141 -29.10 -17.41 -31.28
N TYR A 142 -28.13 -18.33 -31.26
CA TYR A 142 -26.77 -18.07 -30.80
C TYR A 142 -26.03 -17.09 -31.73
N LEU A 143 -26.07 -17.30 -33.05
CA LEU A 143 -25.46 -16.39 -34.03
C LEU A 143 -26.05 -14.98 -33.97
N GLU A 144 -27.37 -14.85 -33.81
CA GLU A 144 -28.01 -13.54 -33.68
C GLU A 144 -27.56 -12.82 -32.39
N SER A 145 -27.45 -13.56 -31.28
CA SER A 145 -26.96 -13.04 -30.01
C SER A 145 -25.49 -12.61 -30.10
N GLN A 146 -24.63 -13.41 -30.73
CA GLN A 146 -23.24 -13.04 -31.02
C GLN A 146 -23.15 -11.79 -31.89
N LYS A 147 -23.89 -11.73 -33.01
CA LYS A 147 -23.89 -10.56 -33.91
C LYS A 147 -24.31 -9.28 -33.19
N LYS A 148 -25.34 -9.34 -32.33
CA LYS A 148 -25.75 -8.20 -31.50
C LYS A 148 -24.65 -7.78 -30.52
N SER A 149 -24.00 -8.74 -29.87
CA SER A 149 -22.88 -8.49 -28.96
C SER A 149 -21.69 -7.84 -29.67
N ASN A 150 -21.28 -8.39 -30.84
CA ASN A 150 -20.18 -7.87 -31.64
C ASN A 150 -20.48 -6.46 -32.15
N ARG A 151 -21.69 -6.20 -32.69
CA ARG A 151 -22.10 -4.85 -33.10
C ARG A 151 -22.08 -3.85 -31.97
N LEU A 152 -22.49 -4.25 -30.76
CA LEU A 152 -22.40 -3.39 -29.59
C LEU A 152 -20.94 -3.10 -29.22
N LYS A 153 -20.08 -4.14 -29.21
CA LYS A 153 -18.64 -3.99 -28.95
C LYS A 153 -17.97 -3.05 -29.96
N GLU A 154 -18.21 -3.26 -31.25
CA GLU A 154 -17.70 -2.40 -32.34
C GLU A 154 -18.18 -0.95 -32.17
N ALA A 155 -19.47 -0.74 -31.91
CA ALA A 155 -20.01 0.60 -31.66
C ALA A 155 -19.39 1.27 -30.42
N TRP A 156 -19.11 0.51 -29.35
CA TRP A 156 -18.42 1.01 -28.16
C TRP A 156 -16.93 1.28 -28.41
N THR A 157 -16.26 0.50 -29.25
CA THR A 157 -14.88 0.75 -29.68
C THR A 157 -14.80 2.04 -30.50
N GLU A 158 -15.70 2.24 -31.46
CA GLU A 158 -15.73 3.48 -32.25
C GLU A 158 -16.05 4.71 -31.39
N LYS A 159 -17.00 4.61 -30.45
CA LYS A 159 -17.28 5.70 -29.50
C LYS A 159 -16.08 6.06 -28.63
N ARG A 160 -15.25 5.07 -28.24
CA ARG A 160 -14.03 5.31 -27.48
C ARG A 160 -12.97 6.02 -28.32
N ARG A 161 -12.76 5.57 -29.56
CA ARG A 161 -11.85 6.21 -30.51
C ARG A 161 -12.20 7.69 -30.71
N ARG A 162 -13.48 8.01 -30.93
CA ARG A 162 -13.94 9.41 -31.05
C ARG A 162 -13.79 10.21 -29.76
N ALA A 163 -13.88 9.56 -28.59
CA ALA A 163 -13.61 10.23 -27.32
C ALA A 163 -12.15 10.58 -27.09
N GLU A 164 -11.22 9.78 -27.62
CA GLU A 164 -9.79 10.14 -27.64
C GLU A 164 -9.55 11.38 -28.54
N GLU A 165 -10.35 11.55 -29.58
CA GLU A 165 -10.37 12.74 -30.45
C GLU A 165 -11.14 13.93 -29.84
N GLY A 166 -11.71 13.76 -28.64
CA GLY A 166 -12.39 14.82 -27.88
C GLY A 166 -13.92 14.77 -27.87
N GLU A 167 -14.56 13.86 -28.62
CA GLU A 167 -16.02 13.76 -28.68
C GLU A 167 -16.62 13.11 -27.42
N LYS A 168 -17.65 13.73 -26.83
CA LYS A 168 -18.32 13.18 -25.63
C LYS A 168 -19.46 12.25 -26.04
N PHE A 169 -19.33 10.94 -25.81
CA PHE A 169 -20.35 9.97 -26.22
C PHE A 169 -21.47 9.73 -25.18
N ASN A 170 -21.37 10.27 -23.96
CA ASN A 170 -22.43 10.18 -22.95
C ASN A 170 -22.64 11.52 -22.21
N LYS A 171 -23.86 11.75 -21.73
CA LYS A 171 -24.19 12.92 -20.87
C LYS A 171 -23.95 12.65 -19.38
N ARG A 172 -23.54 11.43 -19.02
CA ARG A 172 -23.36 11.01 -17.62
C ARG A 172 -22.01 11.51 -17.12
N CYS A 173 -22.03 12.25 -16.02
CA CYS A 173 -20.84 12.85 -15.42
C CYS A 173 -20.82 12.67 -13.90
N PRO A 174 -19.66 12.89 -13.26
CA PRO A 174 -19.53 13.02 -11.81
C PRO A 174 -20.47 14.09 -11.23
N SER A 175 -20.80 13.98 -9.95
CA SER A 175 -21.84 14.81 -9.30
C SER A 175 -21.55 16.32 -9.24
N TRP A 176 -20.28 16.71 -9.37
CA TRP A 176 -19.81 18.10 -9.41
C TRP A 176 -19.81 18.72 -10.82
N LEU A 177 -20.18 17.94 -11.83
CA LEU A 177 -20.32 18.41 -13.22
C LEU A 177 -21.78 18.28 -13.67
N ARG A 178 -22.11 19.01 -14.73
CA ARG A 178 -23.37 18.86 -15.46
C ARG A 178 -23.14 19.00 -16.96
N TRP A 179 -23.95 18.32 -17.76
CA TRP A 179 -23.96 18.52 -19.21
C TRP A 179 -24.61 19.87 -19.56
N SER A 180 -24.01 20.61 -20.49
CA SER A 180 -24.57 21.85 -21.04
C SER A 180 -24.90 21.66 -22.51
N ASP A 181 -26.19 21.61 -22.86
CA ASP A 181 -26.62 21.42 -24.26
C ASP A 181 -26.16 22.59 -25.16
N SER A 182 -26.01 23.80 -24.61
CA SER A 182 -25.51 24.98 -25.33
C SER A 182 -24.04 24.89 -25.76
N LYS A 183 -23.17 24.35 -24.89
CA LYS A 183 -21.74 24.19 -25.14
C LYS A 183 -21.39 22.83 -25.72
N ARG A 184 -22.36 21.90 -25.72
CA ARG A 184 -22.18 20.47 -26.00
C ARG A 184 -21.00 19.87 -25.21
N ASP A 185 -20.84 20.31 -23.97
CA ASP A 185 -19.74 19.89 -23.10
C ASP A 185 -20.16 19.90 -21.62
N PHE A 186 -19.31 19.32 -20.77
CA PHE A 186 -19.48 19.34 -19.33
C PHE A 186 -19.06 20.68 -18.74
N VAL A 187 -19.89 21.20 -17.85
CA VAL A 187 -19.60 22.43 -17.09
C VAL A 187 -19.67 22.14 -15.59
N LYS A 188 -18.98 22.96 -14.81
CA LYS A 188 -19.01 22.91 -13.35
C LYS A 188 -20.44 23.19 -12.86
N ARG A 189 -20.92 22.39 -11.93
CA ARG A 189 -22.22 22.59 -11.25
C ARG A 189 -22.01 23.46 -10.01
N ASP A 190 -23.06 24.13 -9.56
CA ASP A 190 -23.11 24.82 -8.27
C ASP A 190 -22.64 23.90 -7.13
N GLY A 191 -21.69 24.38 -6.30
CA GLY A 191 -21.10 23.61 -5.20
C GLY A 191 -19.93 22.71 -5.60
N TRP A 192 -19.41 22.81 -6.83
CA TRP A 192 -18.20 22.10 -7.27
C TRP A 192 -16.97 22.45 -6.42
N GLU A 193 -16.96 23.63 -5.78
CA GLU A 193 -15.91 24.13 -4.89
C GLU A 193 -15.67 23.22 -3.67
N ALA A 194 -16.66 22.40 -3.31
CA ALA A 194 -16.51 21.38 -2.28
C ALA A 194 -15.45 20.32 -2.64
N ILE A 195 -15.22 20.07 -3.95
CA ILE A 195 -14.25 19.06 -4.40
C ILE A 195 -12.82 19.51 -4.10
N PRO A 196 -12.32 20.68 -4.56
CA PRO A 196 -11.01 21.19 -4.14
C PRO A 196 -10.83 21.23 -2.62
N PHE A 197 -11.86 21.64 -1.86
CA PHE A 197 -11.82 21.65 -0.40
C PHE A 197 -11.56 20.25 0.19
N ILE A 198 -12.23 19.22 -0.31
CA ILE A 198 -12.00 17.82 0.12
C ILE A 198 -10.54 17.42 -0.10
N PHE A 199 -9.95 17.77 -1.24
CA PHE A 199 -8.55 17.45 -1.55
C PHE A 199 -7.57 18.21 -0.66
N GLN A 200 -7.77 19.51 -0.48
CA GLN A 200 -6.95 20.36 0.37
C GLN A 200 -6.97 19.85 1.82
N LYS A 201 -8.15 19.64 2.41
CA LYS A 201 -8.26 19.13 3.78
C LYS A 201 -7.69 17.72 3.92
N SER A 202 -7.84 16.87 2.91
CA SER A 202 -7.21 15.54 2.93
C SER A 202 -5.68 15.61 2.86
N ALA A 203 -5.12 16.52 2.05
CA ALA A 203 -3.69 16.78 1.95
C ALA A 203 -3.12 17.31 3.29
N GLU A 204 -3.85 18.21 3.95
CA GLU A 204 -3.59 18.70 5.32
C GLU A 204 -3.73 17.63 6.42
N GLY A 205 -4.09 16.39 6.07
CA GLY A 205 -4.17 15.27 7.01
C GLY A 205 -5.51 15.07 7.69
N TYR A 206 -6.53 15.87 7.38
CA TYR A 206 -7.85 15.75 8.01
C TYR A 206 -8.51 14.42 7.64
N GLY A 207 -9.01 13.70 8.65
CA GLY A 207 -9.80 12.48 8.50
C GLY A 207 -11.17 12.76 7.85
N HIS A 208 -11.77 11.73 7.24
CA HIS A 208 -13.06 11.87 6.55
C HIS A 208 -14.17 12.48 7.42
N HIS A 209 -14.23 12.19 8.73
CA HIS A 209 -15.20 12.82 9.64
C HIS A 209 -15.00 14.33 9.81
N ARG A 210 -13.75 14.80 9.91
CA ARG A 210 -13.47 16.23 10.01
C ARG A 210 -13.74 16.95 8.69
N ILE A 211 -13.44 16.29 7.56
CA ILE A 211 -13.81 16.78 6.24
C ILE A 211 -15.35 16.87 6.11
N LEU A 212 -16.10 15.88 6.58
CA LEU A 212 -17.57 15.93 6.61
C LEU A 212 -18.11 17.09 7.43
N ALA A 213 -17.54 17.35 8.61
CA ALA A 213 -17.96 18.47 9.44
C ALA A 213 -17.78 19.81 8.71
N GLY A 214 -16.60 20.06 8.14
CA GLY A 214 -16.35 21.28 7.35
C GLY A 214 -17.21 21.37 6.08
N LEU A 215 -17.52 20.24 5.44
CA LEU A 215 -18.43 20.21 4.29
C LEU A 215 -19.86 20.59 4.67
N HIS A 216 -20.39 20.10 5.81
CA HIS A 216 -21.73 20.46 6.28
C HIS A 216 -21.84 21.95 6.63
N GLU A 217 -20.75 22.55 7.08
CA GLU A 217 -20.70 23.96 7.47
C GLU A 217 -20.65 24.91 6.26
N HIS A 218 -19.81 24.60 5.27
CA HIS A 218 -19.48 25.55 4.20
C HIS A 218 -20.11 25.24 2.84
N TYR A 219 -20.60 24.02 2.59
CA TYR A 219 -21.01 23.61 1.25
C TYR A 219 -22.32 22.81 1.21
N LYS A 220 -23.15 23.11 0.21
CA LYS A 220 -24.35 22.33 -0.07
C LYS A 220 -23.99 20.92 -0.60
N PRO A 221 -24.65 19.85 -0.13
CA PRO A 221 -24.40 18.49 -0.60
C PRO A 221 -24.56 18.33 -2.11
N LEU A 222 -23.62 17.60 -2.72
CA LEU A 222 -23.66 17.24 -4.14
C LEU A 222 -24.35 15.90 -4.37
N GLY A 223 -25.13 15.81 -5.45
CA GLY A 223 -25.79 14.58 -5.90
C GLY A 223 -27.24 14.44 -5.42
N THR A 224 -27.82 13.26 -5.62
CA THR A 224 -29.26 13.02 -5.41
C THR A 224 -29.61 12.73 -3.94
N SER A 225 -28.62 12.37 -3.11
CA SER A 225 -28.84 11.98 -1.70
C SER A 225 -29.13 13.15 -0.77
N GLY A 226 -28.91 14.40 -1.19
CA GLY A 226 -29.19 15.60 -0.41
C GLY A 226 -28.35 15.77 0.87
N THR A 227 -27.38 14.89 1.13
CA THR A 227 -26.53 14.87 2.34
C THR A 227 -25.11 14.42 2.02
N TRP A 228 -24.12 14.94 2.77
CA TRP A 228 -22.74 14.49 2.67
C TRP A 228 -22.55 13.18 3.44
N ASN A 229 -21.81 12.23 2.85
CA ASN A 229 -21.49 10.97 3.52
C ASN A 229 -20.03 10.56 3.30
N GLY A 230 -19.50 9.74 4.21
CA GLY A 230 -18.08 9.34 4.17
C GLY A 230 -17.72 8.51 2.92
N SER A 231 -18.68 7.74 2.39
CA SER A 231 -18.51 6.97 1.16
C SER A 231 -18.29 7.89 -0.04
N PHE A 232 -19.01 9.01 -0.12
CA PHE A 232 -18.87 10.02 -1.15
C PHE A 232 -17.46 10.61 -1.14
N ILE A 233 -16.97 11.06 0.02
CA ILE A 233 -15.59 11.57 0.15
C ILE A 233 -14.57 10.54 -0.32
N ASN A 234 -14.72 9.28 0.10
CA ASN A 234 -13.79 8.22 -0.31
C ASN A 234 -13.84 7.96 -1.82
N SER A 235 -15.01 8.03 -2.44
CA SER A 235 -15.16 7.91 -3.89
C SER A 235 -14.53 9.08 -4.63
N VAL A 236 -14.77 10.33 -4.20
CA VAL A 236 -14.17 11.54 -4.79
C VAL A 236 -12.65 11.50 -4.72
N LEU A 237 -12.09 11.19 -3.55
CA LEU A 237 -10.64 11.08 -3.35
C LEU A 237 -9.98 9.94 -4.13
N ALA A 238 -10.75 9.08 -4.81
CA ALA A 238 -10.27 7.99 -5.65
C ALA A 238 -10.63 8.15 -7.14
N ASP A 239 -11.51 9.10 -7.48
CA ASP A 239 -11.97 9.39 -8.83
C ASP A 239 -11.01 10.32 -9.62
N ARG A 240 -10.37 9.78 -10.67
CA ARG A 240 -9.44 10.54 -11.54
C ARG A 240 -10.14 11.58 -12.43
N SER A 241 -11.47 11.60 -12.51
CA SER A 241 -12.19 12.61 -13.28
C SER A 241 -12.00 14.04 -12.75
N VAL A 242 -11.54 14.21 -11.51
CA VAL A 242 -11.14 15.55 -11.00
C VAL A 242 -9.92 16.12 -11.71
N LEU A 243 -9.08 15.26 -12.31
CA LEU A 243 -7.96 15.65 -13.17
C LEU A 243 -8.38 15.83 -14.64
N GLY A 244 -9.67 15.64 -14.94
CA GLY A 244 -10.20 15.72 -16.30
C GLY A 244 -10.18 14.39 -17.07
N GLU A 245 -9.85 13.27 -16.43
CA GLU A 245 -9.71 11.98 -17.11
C GLU A 245 -10.99 11.13 -17.09
N LEU A 246 -11.23 10.36 -18.14
CA LEU A 246 -12.22 9.28 -18.17
C LEU A 246 -11.52 7.93 -18.29
N GLN A 247 -11.77 7.01 -17.35
CA GLN A 247 -11.37 5.61 -17.49
C GLN A 247 -12.55 4.79 -18.05
N PRO A 248 -12.51 4.34 -19.32
CA PRO A 248 -13.51 3.43 -19.85
C PRO A 248 -13.45 2.11 -19.08
N LYS A 249 -14.63 1.52 -18.84
CA LYS A 249 -14.78 0.22 -18.18
C LYS A 249 -15.74 -0.65 -18.96
N GLU A 250 -15.42 -1.93 -19.08
CA GLU A 250 -16.29 -2.98 -19.62
C GLU A 250 -16.72 -3.92 -18.49
N ILE A 251 -17.76 -4.69 -18.72
CA ILE A 251 -18.19 -5.74 -17.80
C ILE A 251 -17.56 -7.05 -18.26
N ASP A 252 -16.73 -7.67 -17.41
CA ASP A 252 -16.12 -8.96 -17.69
C ASP A 252 -17.13 -10.12 -17.66
N ASP A 253 -16.65 -11.34 -17.89
CA ASP A 253 -17.49 -12.55 -17.89
C ASP A 253 -18.12 -12.87 -16.53
N ASP A 254 -17.51 -12.39 -15.44
CA ASP A 254 -18.01 -12.52 -14.07
C ASP A 254 -18.99 -11.40 -13.66
N GLY A 255 -19.16 -10.37 -14.50
CA GLY A 255 -20.07 -9.26 -14.24
C GLY A 255 -19.41 -8.06 -13.55
N ASN A 256 -18.09 -8.08 -13.36
CA ASN A 256 -17.33 -7.01 -12.74
C ASN A 256 -16.95 -5.93 -13.77
N ARG A 257 -16.92 -4.67 -13.32
CA ARG A 257 -16.49 -3.55 -14.16
C ARG A 257 -14.98 -3.44 -14.17
N VAL A 258 -14.35 -3.88 -15.24
CA VAL A 258 -12.90 -3.84 -15.46
C VAL A 258 -12.50 -2.64 -16.32
N PRO A 259 -11.42 -1.92 -15.98
CA PRO A 259 -10.85 -0.89 -16.85
C PRO A 259 -10.47 -1.45 -18.22
N VAL A 260 -10.74 -0.72 -19.29
CA VAL A 260 -10.32 -1.08 -20.65
C VAL A 260 -9.58 0.08 -21.30
N GLY A 261 -8.36 -0.19 -21.75
CA GLY A 261 -7.49 0.80 -22.38
C GLY A 261 -6.93 1.85 -21.39
N PRO A 262 -6.08 2.76 -21.89
CA PRO A 262 -5.58 3.87 -21.11
C PRO A 262 -6.72 4.85 -20.73
N PRO A 263 -6.57 5.63 -19.64
CA PRO A 263 -7.47 6.75 -19.36
C PRO A 263 -7.44 7.76 -20.51
N ILE A 264 -8.61 8.29 -20.86
CA ILE A 264 -8.76 9.35 -21.87
C ILE A 264 -8.54 10.70 -21.17
N PRO A 265 -7.46 11.43 -21.50
CA PRO A 265 -7.17 12.73 -20.90
C PRO A 265 -8.15 13.81 -21.40
N ASN A 266 -8.30 14.90 -20.65
CA ASN A 266 -9.11 16.07 -21.03
C ASN A 266 -10.57 15.74 -21.43
N TYR A 267 -11.12 14.62 -20.94
CA TYR A 267 -12.51 14.26 -21.16
C TYR A 267 -13.47 15.11 -20.31
N TYR A 268 -13.07 15.49 -19.10
CA TYR A 268 -13.84 16.36 -18.21
C TYR A 268 -13.07 17.67 -17.93
N PRO A 269 -13.75 18.75 -17.52
CA PRO A 269 -13.09 19.93 -16.99
C PRO A 269 -12.26 19.58 -15.75
N ARG A 270 -10.99 19.95 -15.76
CA ARG A 270 -10.09 19.79 -14.61
C ARG A 270 -10.60 20.62 -13.43
N ILE A 271 -10.64 20.00 -12.26
CA ILE A 271 -11.11 20.61 -11.00
C ILE A 271 -9.95 20.91 -10.06
N ILE A 272 -8.92 20.06 -10.05
CA ILE A 272 -7.74 20.21 -9.21
C ILE A 272 -6.46 19.91 -9.99
N ASP A 273 -5.33 20.33 -9.43
CA ASP A 273 -4.01 20.01 -9.96
C ASP A 273 -3.51 18.61 -9.57
N GLU A 274 -2.56 18.09 -10.36
CA GLU A 274 -2.02 16.75 -10.21
C GLU A 274 -1.21 16.63 -8.90
N ASP A 275 -0.48 17.69 -8.55
CA ASP A 275 0.28 17.78 -7.30
C ASP A 275 -0.63 17.61 -6.08
N LEU A 276 -1.77 18.32 -6.04
CA LEU A 276 -2.74 18.25 -4.94
C LEU A 276 -3.37 16.85 -4.84
N TRP A 277 -3.62 16.19 -5.98
CA TRP A 277 -4.10 14.82 -6.01
C TRP A 277 -3.10 13.83 -5.38
N TYR A 278 -1.82 13.91 -5.76
CA TYR A 278 -0.78 13.04 -5.21
C TYR A 278 -0.50 13.31 -3.74
N GLN A 279 -0.47 14.58 -3.32
CA GLN A 279 -0.34 14.97 -1.91
C GLN A 279 -1.44 14.33 -1.06
N SER A 280 -2.71 14.48 -1.48
CA SER A 280 -3.84 13.85 -0.79
C SER A 280 -3.70 12.33 -0.70
N LYS A 281 -3.23 11.68 -1.77
CA LYS A 281 -3.01 10.22 -1.80
C LYS A 281 -1.89 9.79 -0.85
N SER A 282 -0.78 10.53 -0.80
CA SER A 282 0.32 10.30 0.12
C SER A 282 -0.15 10.41 1.58
N SER A 283 -0.80 11.52 1.94
CA SER A 283 -1.36 11.76 3.28
C SER A 283 -2.37 10.69 3.71
N ARG A 284 -3.14 10.12 2.77
CA ARG A 284 -4.05 8.98 3.07
C ARG A 284 -3.30 7.68 3.34
N SER A 285 -2.22 7.43 2.63
CA SER A 285 -1.40 6.22 2.80
C SER A 285 -0.71 6.18 4.17
N THR A 286 -0.18 7.32 4.61
CA THR A 286 0.45 7.49 5.93
C THR A 286 -0.59 7.29 7.05
N ARG A 287 -1.79 7.84 6.89
CA ARG A 287 -2.90 7.64 7.86
C ARG A 287 -3.36 6.20 7.99
N LYS A 288 -3.32 5.38 6.92
CA LYS A 288 -3.68 3.95 7.02
C LYS A 288 -2.77 3.19 8.01
N LYS A 289 -1.52 3.63 8.18
CA LYS A 289 -0.57 3.05 9.14
C LYS A 289 -0.89 3.49 10.58
N GLN A 290 -1.42 4.70 10.77
CA GLN A 290 -1.73 5.30 12.08
C GLN A 290 -3.21 5.15 12.48
N LYS A 291 -3.73 3.92 12.54
CA LYS A 291 -5.11 3.69 13.03
C LYS A 291 -5.20 3.99 14.53
N GLY A 292 -5.95 5.03 14.90
CA GLY A 292 -6.26 5.38 16.29
C GLY A 292 -7.72 5.87 16.45
N PRO A 293 -8.30 5.83 17.65
CA PRO A 293 -9.67 6.25 17.88
C PRO A 293 -9.89 7.74 17.58
N ASN A 294 -11.04 8.07 16.98
CA ASN A 294 -11.51 9.44 16.73
C ASN A 294 -11.90 10.13 18.05
N SER A 295 -10.91 10.57 18.83
CA SER A 295 -11.18 11.39 20.01
C SER A 295 -10.92 12.88 19.73
N LYS A 296 -11.54 13.78 20.50
CA LYS A 296 -11.22 15.22 20.53
C LYS A 296 -9.73 15.48 20.81
N PHE A 297 -9.04 14.51 21.39
CA PHE A 297 -7.62 14.54 21.66
C PHE A 297 -6.81 13.89 20.53
N LEU A 298 -5.81 14.61 20.03
CA LEU A 298 -4.89 14.13 19.01
C LEU A 298 -3.59 13.63 19.67
N ASN A 299 -3.43 12.30 19.72
CA ASN A 299 -2.15 11.69 20.07
C ASN A 299 -1.17 11.81 18.90
N LEU A 300 -0.07 12.55 19.09
CA LEU A 300 0.98 12.78 18.09
C LEU A 300 1.78 11.50 17.78
N PHE A 301 1.99 10.65 18.79
CA PHE A 301 2.90 9.50 18.71
C PHE A 301 2.15 8.18 18.46
N THR A 302 0.99 8.25 17.79
CA THR A 302 0.16 7.06 17.53
C THR A 302 0.92 6.06 16.65
N GLY A 303 1.17 4.86 17.18
CA GLY A 303 1.86 3.79 16.46
C GLY A 303 3.39 3.89 16.46
N LEU A 304 3.97 4.86 17.18
CA LEU A 304 5.43 5.04 17.27
C LEU A 304 6.00 4.61 18.63
N VAL A 305 5.19 4.55 19.69
CA VAL A 305 5.67 4.35 21.07
C VAL A 305 5.49 2.90 21.53
N PHE A 306 6.57 2.30 22.06
CA PHE A 306 6.62 0.92 22.55
C PHE A 306 7.18 0.87 23.97
N CYS A 307 6.73 -0.11 24.76
CA CYS A 307 7.24 -0.38 26.10
C CYS A 307 8.48 -1.26 26.02
N ALA A 308 9.59 -0.84 26.60
CA ALA A 308 10.85 -1.58 26.60
C ALA A 308 10.76 -2.89 27.42
N GLN A 309 10.00 -2.91 28.50
CA GLN A 309 9.90 -4.10 29.37
C GLN A 309 9.02 -5.20 28.78
N ASP A 310 7.85 -4.84 28.25
CA ASP A 310 6.87 -5.84 27.79
C ASP A 310 6.74 -5.93 26.26
N GLN A 311 7.51 -5.11 25.53
CA GLN A 311 7.62 -5.09 24.08
C GLN A 311 6.30 -4.78 23.35
N SER A 312 5.28 -4.26 24.07
CA SER A 312 3.98 -3.95 23.50
C SER A 312 3.84 -2.45 23.19
N SER A 313 2.93 -2.11 22.26
CA SER A 313 2.64 -0.72 21.92
C SER A 313 2.05 0.04 23.11
N MET A 314 2.46 1.30 23.29
CA MET A 314 1.91 2.17 24.32
C MET A 314 0.64 2.88 23.83
N HIS A 315 -0.40 2.90 24.66
CA HIS A 315 -1.68 3.54 24.38
C HIS A 315 -1.97 4.66 25.37
N VAL A 316 -2.57 5.74 24.87
CA VAL A 316 -3.10 6.79 25.73
C VAL A 316 -4.43 6.33 26.36
N TYR A 317 -4.54 6.52 27.66
CA TYR A 317 -5.71 6.26 28.49
C TYR A 317 -6.05 7.52 29.29
N SER A 318 -7.31 7.94 29.30
CA SER A 318 -7.73 9.11 30.08
C SER A 318 -8.47 8.67 31.34
N SER A 319 -7.92 9.01 32.50
CA SER A 319 -8.57 8.80 33.80
C SER A 319 -9.11 10.13 34.34
N PRO A 320 -10.24 10.13 35.07
CA PRO A 320 -10.62 11.27 35.91
C PRO A 320 -9.50 11.57 36.90
N ASP A 321 -9.17 12.84 37.11
CA ASP A 321 -8.28 13.25 38.20
C ASP A 321 -9.09 13.86 39.34
N SER A 322 -8.61 13.65 40.57
CA SER A 322 -9.27 14.06 41.81
C SER A 322 -9.21 15.57 42.08
N LYS A 323 -8.35 16.31 41.37
CA LYS A 323 -8.09 17.74 41.63
C LYS A 323 -8.24 18.66 40.42
N ASP A 324 -8.00 18.20 39.20
CA ASP A 324 -8.13 19.01 37.98
C ASP A 324 -8.42 18.14 36.74
N GLY A 325 -9.67 18.11 36.29
CA GLY A 325 -10.03 17.57 34.98
C GLY A 325 -9.66 16.09 34.71
N ARG A 326 -9.31 15.77 33.45
CA ARG A 326 -8.91 14.41 33.02
C ARG A 326 -7.41 14.37 32.77
N VAL A 327 -6.68 13.51 33.47
CA VAL A 327 -5.25 13.27 33.24
C VAL A 327 -5.06 12.15 32.22
N ARG A 328 -4.14 12.34 31.27
CA ARG A 328 -3.86 11.37 30.21
C ARG A 328 -2.62 10.54 30.57
N ARG A 329 -2.92 9.28 30.84
CA ARG A 329 -2.05 8.10 30.99
C ARG A 329 -1.41 7.65 29.67
N MET A 330 -0.13 7.31 29.57
CA MET A 330 0.31 6.27 28.63
C MET A 330 0.56 4.97 29.38
N VAL A 331 0.00 3.88 28.85
CA VAL A 331 0.08 2.52 29.39
C VAL A 331 0.36 1.54 28.27
N SER A 332 1.09 0.47 28.58
CA SER A 332 1.36 -0.56 27.58
C SER A 332 0.07 -1.31 27.21
N TYR A 333 0.00 -1.82 25.97
CA TYR A 333 -1.16 -2.57 25.50
C TYR A 333 -1.39 -3.83 26.34
N LYS A 334 -0.32 -4.55 26.69
CA LYS A 334 -0.40 -5.73 27.57
C LYS A 334 -0.99 -5.39 28.93
N HIS A 335 -0.59 -4.27 29.54
CA HIS A 335 -1.16 -3.84 30.82
C HIS A 335 -2.64 -3.47 30.69
N LYS A 336 -2.98 -2.69 29.66
CA LYS A 336 -4.37 -2.29 29.38
C LYS A 336 -5.29 -3.49 29.12
N SER A 337 -4.78 -4.52 28.44
CA SER A 337 -5.52 -5.75 28.11
C SER A 337 -5.39 -6.86 29.17
N LYS A 338 -4.73 -6.57 30.30
CA LYS A 338 -4.51 -7.52 31.41
C LYS A 338 -3.83 -8.83 30.99
N GLN A 339 -2.88 -8.77 30.06
CA GLN A 339 -2.12 -9.94 29.61
C GLN A 339 -1.00 -10.32 30.59
N PRO A 340 -0.61 -11.61 30.67
CA PRO A 340 0.55 -12.05 31.43
C PRO A 340 1.85 -11.36 30.96
N GLY A 341 2.75 -11.04 31.90
CA GLY A 341 4.02 -10.36 31.60
C GLY A 341 3.89 -8.87 31.25
N ALA A 342 2.75 -8.25 31.54
CA ALA A 342 2.53 -6.82 31.36
C ALA A 342 3.32 -5.97 32.35
N TRP A 343 3.83 -4.82 31.90
CA TRP A 343 4.51 -3.87 32.78
C TRP A 343 3.53 -2.84 33.39
N PRO A 344 3.34 -2.78 34.72
CA PRO A 344 2.25 -2.05 35.36
C PRO A 344 2.62 -0.60 35.74
N VAL A 345 3.41 0.07 34.90
CA VAL A 345 3.82 1.47 35.13
C VAL A 345 3.28 2.35 34.01
N SER A 346 2.64 3.45 34.40
CA SER A 346 2.09 4.45 33.48
C SER A 346 2.86 5.76 33.59
N ILE A 347 2.91 6.51 32.50
CA ILE A 347 3.58 7.82 32.43
C ILE A 347 2.61 8.89 31.93
N GLU A 348 2.71 10.11 32.45
CA GLU A 348 1.85 11.23 32.04
C GLU A 348 2.15 11.65 30.60
N TYR A 349 1.13 11.64 29.74
CA TYR A 349 1.27 11.89 28.31
C TYR A 349 1.74 13.32 28.03
N GLU A 350 1.20 14.32 28.74
CA GLU A 350 1.55 15.72 28.54
C GLU A 350 3.04 15.99 28.83
N LYS A 351 3.60 15.35 29.87
CA LYS A 351 5.03 15.44 30.19
C LYS A 351 5.90 14.73 29.15
N PHE A 352 5.48 13.55 28.72
CA PHE A 352 6.16 12.83 27.65
C PHE A 352 6.16 13.61 26.34
N GLU A 353 5.01 14.17 25.95
CA GLU A 353 4.88 14.98 24.73
C GLU A 353 5.83 16.17 24.78
N LYS A 354 5.82 16.94 25.87
CA LYS A 354 6.70 18.10 26.02
C LYS A 354 8.19 17.70 25.94
N ALA A 355 8.56 16.61 26.61
CA ALA A 355 9.95 16.12 26.60
C ALA A 355 10.41 15.73 25.18
N VAL A 356 9.58 15.01 24.42
CA VAL A 356 9.92 14.59 23.07
C VAL A 356 9.91 15.77 22.09
N LEU A 357 8.94 16.68 22.18
CA LEU A 357 8.85 17.81 21.25
C LEU A 357 9.97 18.85 21.47
N SER A 358 10.28 19.21 22.72
CA SER A 358 11.41 20.10 23.05
C SER A 358 12.72 19.55 22.52
N PHE A 359 12.90 18.23 22.62
CA PHE A 359 14.06 17.57 22.08
C PHE A 359 14.10 17.60 20.54
N LEU A 360 12.98 17.35 19.86
CA LEU A 360 12.90 17.43 18.41
C LEU A 360 13.16 18.86 17.88
N SER A 361 12.82 19.90 18.64
CA SER A 361 13.18 21.28 18.28
C SER A 361 14.67 21.58 18.42
N GLU A 362 15.37 20.94 19.36
CA GLU A 362 16.80 21.16 19.65
C GLU A 362 17.75 20.36 18.73
N LEU A 363 17.25 19.37 17.97
CA LEU A 363 18.07 18.56 17.06
C LEU A 363 18.66 19.40 15.93
N ASN A 364 19.96 19.26 15.65
CA ASN A 364 20.55 19.88 14.47
C ASN A 364 20.12 19.10 13.21
N PRO A 365 19.59 19.74 12.14
CA PRO A 365 19.31 19.07 10.87
C PRO A 365 20.50 18.28 10.31
N ASP A 366 21.73 18.68 10.68
CA ASP A 366 22.95 18.00 10.26
C ASP A 366 23.24 16.69 10.99
N ASP A 367 22.68 16.50 12.19
CA ASP A 367 22.86 15.28 12.97
C ASP A 367 22.11 14.09 12.35
N LEU A 368 21.02 14.34 11.64
CA LEU A 368 20.10 13.34 11.06
C LEU A 368 20.38 13.05 9.58
N ARG A 369 21.58 13.42 9.10
CA ARG A 369 21.99 13.16 7.72
C ARG A 369 22.18 11.65 7.56
N PRO A 370 21.42 11.00 6.68
CA PRO A 370 21.65 9.59 6.41
C PRO A 370 23.07 9.39 5.88
N HIS A 371 23.77 8.37 6.38
CA HIS A 371 24.81 7.70 5.60
C HIS A 371 24.18 6.93 4.41
N HIS A 372 23.29 7.57 3.66
CA HIS A 372 23.03 7.16 2.28
C HIS A 372 24.25 7.58 1.47
N ASP A 373 24.67 6.76 0.52
CA ASP A 373 25.80 7.02 -0.38
C ASP A 373 25.73 8.43 -0.96
N ASN A 374 26.36 9.37 -0.28
CA ASN A 374 26.55 10.74 -0.73
C ASN A 374 27.71 10.79 -1.74
N SER A 375 28.12 9.63 -2.27
CA SER A 375 29.21 9.48 -3.22
C SER A 375 28.96 10.29 -4.48
N ALA A 376 27.70 10.39 -4.93
CA ALA A 376 27.34 11.18 -6.11
C ALA A 376 27.45 12.70 -5.86
N LEU A 377 26.89 13.22 -4.76
CA LEU A 377 26.99 14.65 -4.42
C LEU A 377 28.44 15.03 -4.06
N GLN A 378 29.12 14.23 -3.23
CA GLN A 378 30.51 14.46 -2.88
C GLN A 378 31.45 14.33 -4.08
N ALA A 379 31.17 13.42 -5.04
CA ALA A 379 31.93 13.35 -6.28
C ALA A 379 31.74 14.61 -7.12
N LYS A 380 30.51 15.13 -7.20
CA LYS A 380 30.18 16.36 -7.94
C LYS A 380 30.76 17.61 -7.27
N GLU A 381 30.74 17.70 -5.94
CA GLU A 381 31.39 18.78 -5.18
C GLU A 381 32.92 18.73 -5.32
N ARG A 382 33.52 17.54 -5.33
CA ARG A 382 34.96 17.36 -5.59
C ARG A 382 35.33 17.72 -7.04
N GLU A 383 34.50 17.35 -8.00
CA GLU A 383 34.65 17.70 -9.42
C GLU A 383 34.60 19.22 -9.62
N ARG A 384 33.62 19.89 -8.99
CA ARG A 384 33.49 21.34 -8.95
C ARG A 384 34.72 22.01 -8.32
N ALA A 385 35.19 21.52 -7.16
CA ALA A 385 36.36 22.06 -6.50
C ALA A 385 37.62 21.93 -7.36
N GLY A 386 37.78 20.81 -8.09
CA GLY A 386 38.86 20.60 -9.05
C GLY A 386 38.82 21.58 -10.23
N LEU A 387 37.63 21.79 -10.82
CA LEU A 387 37.46 22.71 -11.95
C LEU A 387 37.60 24.18 -11.53
N ALA A 388 37.16 24.56 -10.33
CA ALA A 388 37.36 25.90 -9.78
C ALA A 388 38.84 26.22 -9.54
N ALA A 389 39.61 25.24 -9.05
CA ALA A 389 41.07 25.37 -8.93
C ALA A 389 41.74 25.50 -10.31
N HIS A 390 41.28 24.73 -11.30
CA HIS A 390 41.78 24.82 -12.67
C HIS A 390 41.47 26.18 -13.33
N LEU A 391 40.27 26.71 -13.13
CA LEU A 391 39.87 28.03 -13.62
C LEU A 391 40.77 29.12 -13.00
N LYS A 392 41.04 29.05 -11.70
CA LYS A 392 41.94 29.99 -11.02
C LYS A 392 43.35 29.94 -11.63
N GLN A 393 43.87 28.75 -11.91
CA GLN A 393 45.18 28.58 -12.55
C GLN A 393 45.21 29.12 -13.99
N LEU A 394 44.13 28.96 -14.75
CA LEU A 394 43.99 29.51 -16.11
C LEU A 394 43.90 31.05 -16.10
N GLN A 395 43.20 31.63 -15.11
CA GLN A 395 43.15 33.08 -14.91
C GLN A 395 44.51 33.66 -14.52
N GLU A 396 45.26 32.97 -13.66
CA GLU A 396 46.65 33.35 -13.31
C GLU A 396 47.58 33.26 -14.53
N THR A 397 47.39 32.27 -15.41
CA THR A 397 48.16 32.12 -16.66
C THR A 397 47.81 33.19 -17.70
N LEU A 398 46.55 33.63 -17.75
CA LEU A 398 46.11 34.74 -18.62
C LEU A 398 46.66 36.09 -18.14
N ALA A 399 46.93 36.24 -16.84
CA ALA A 399 47.50 37.44 -16.25
C ALA A 399 49.03 37.55 -16.46
N ASP A 400 49.70 36.51 -16.97
CA ASP A 400 51.14 36.55 -17.28
C ASP A 400 51.39 37.30 -18.62
N PRO A 401 52.14 38.41 -18.62
CA PRO A 401 52.40 39.22 -19.81
C PRO A 401 53.21 38.52 -20.91
N LYS A 402 53.72 37.30 -20.70
CA LYS A 402 54.48 36.53 -21.71
C LYS A 402 53.65 35.53 -22.51
N PHE A 403 52.34 35.41 -22.26
CA PHE A 403 51.51 34.39 -22.88
C PHE A 403 51.02 34.77 -24.29
N SER A 404 51.39 34.00 -25.32
CA SER A 404 51.21 34.38 -26.73
C SER A 404 49.95 33.83 -27.42
N ASN A 405 49.25 32.85 -26.83
CA ASN A 405 48.09 32.19 -27.46
C ASN A 405 46.76 32.48 -26.74
N VAL A 406 46.46 33.77 -26.58
CA VAL A 406 45.31 34.31 -25.82
C VAL A 406 43.97 33.75 -26.29
N LYS A 407 43.81 33.49 -27.60
CA LYS A 407 42.53 33.05 -28.19
C LYS A 407 42.16 31.62 -27.81
N ALA A 408 43.13 30.71 -27.77
CA ALA A 408 42.90 29.32 -27.35
C ALA A 408 42.59 29.25 -25.85
N LEU A 409 43.28 30.07 -25.05
CA LEU A 409 43.08 30.11 -23.59
C LEU A 409 41.72 30.73 -23.21
N ALA A 410 41.29 31.78 -23.91
CA ALA A 410 39.97 32.38 -23.72
C ALA A 410 38.83 31.40 -24.03
N GLN A 411 39.00 30.54 -25.04
CA GLN A 411 38.02 29.50 -25.35
C GLN A 411 37.98 28.43 -24.24
N THR A 412 39.13 27.99 -23.74
CA THR A 412 39.17 27.02 -22.63
C THR A 412 38.63 27.59 -21.31
N LEU A 413 38.82 28.88 -21.05
CA LEU A 413 38.23 29.57 -19.90
C LEU A 413 36.71 29.55 -19.98
N LYS A 414 36.16 29.90 -21.15
CA LYS A 414 34.71 29.87 -21.39
C LYS A 414 34.14 28.46 -21.22
N ASP A 415 34.81 27.44 -21.76
CA ASP A 415 34.37 26.05 -21.66
C ASP A 415 34.39 25.53 -20.21
N VAL A 416 35.35 25.97 -19.39
CA VAL A 416 35.44 25.61 -17.95
C VAL A 416 34.39 26.37 -17.12
N GLU A 417 34.14 27.64 -17.43
CA GLU A 417 33.07 28.44 -16.80
C GLU A 417 31.68 27.86 -17.09
N GLU A 418 31.41 27.44 -18.32
CA GLU A 418 30.16 26.79 -18.71
C GLU A 418 29.97 25.44 -17.99
N LYS A 419 31.04 24.64 -17.85
CA LYS A 419 31.01 23.38 -17.08
C LYS A 419 30.78 23.62 -15.59
N LEU A 420 31.39 24.65 -14.99
CA LEU A 420 31.16 25.02 -13.59
C LEU A 420 29.71 25.44 -13.35
N SER A 421 29.15 26.28 -14.23
CA SER A 421 27.75 26.69 -14.16
C SER A 421 26.79 25.50 -14.29
N ALA A 422 27.09 24.54 -15.18
CA ALA A 422 26.30 23.32 -15.32
C ALA A 422 26.37 22.43 -14.06
N LEU A 423 27.55 22.28 -13.46
CA LEU A 423 27.76 21.56 -12.20
C LEU A 423 27.06 22.24 -11.02
N ASP A 424 27.09 23.57 -10.94
CA ASP A 424 26.36 24.35 -9.92
C ASP A 424 24.85 24.11 -10.03
N GLN A 425 24.29 24.14 -11.24
CA GLN A 425 22.88 23.83 -11.47
C GLN A 425 22.51 22.37 -11.14
N GLU A 426 23.43 21.42 -11.36
CA GLU A 426 23.22 20.00 -11.04
C GLU A 426 23.27 19.77 -9.52
N ILE A 427 24.22 20.39 -8.82
CA ILE A 427 24.32 20.42 -7.35
C ILE A 427 23.08 21.09 -6.76
N ASP A 428 22.62 22.21 -7.30
CA ASP A 428 21.41 22.89 -6.84
C ASP A 428 20.15 22.04 -7.06
N LYS A 429 20.05 21.31 -8.18
CA LYS A 429 18.94 20.37 -8.41
C LYS A 429 18.97 19.20 -7.43
N LEU A 430 20.15 18.65 -7.14
CA LEU A 430 20.32 17.59 -6.15
C LEU A 430 19.97 18.10 -4.75
N ASN A 431 20.45 19.30 -4.39
CA ASN A 431 20.12 19.98 -3.15
C ASN A 431 18.62 20.29 -3.06
N GLN A 432 17.97 20.75 -4.12
CA GLN A 432 16.52 21.01 -4.14
C GLN A 432 15.69 19.73 -4.05
N ALA A 433 16.15 18.64 -4.67
CA ALA A 433 15.54 17.32 -4.53
C ALA A 433 15.67 16.79 -3.09
N MET A 434 16.80 17.09 -2.42
CA MET A 434 17.03 16.80 -1.00
C MET A 434 16.25 17.74 -0.05
N HIS A 435 16.12 19.03 -0.37
CA HIS A 435 15.40 20.02 0.43
C HIS A 435 13.88 19.82 0.40
N ARG A 436 13.32 19.28 -0.69
CA ARG A 436 11.93 18.77 -0.72
C ARG A 436 11.71 17.58 0.21
N GLN A 437 12.76 17.04 0.83
CA GLN A 437 12.77 15.90 1.74
C GLN A 437 13.53 16.17 3.05
N ASN A 438 13.56 17.41 3.57
CA ASN A 438 14.05 17.64 4.93
C ASN A 438 12.87 17.81 5.92
N PRO A 439 12.20 16.72 6.31
CA PRO A 439 11.04 16.76 7.21
C PRO A 439 11.38 17.36 8.58
N ILE A 440 12.67 17.40 8.97
CA ILE A 440 13.13 17.95 10.25
C ILE A 440 13.08 19.46 10.26
N ALA A 441 13.62 20.13 9.23
CA ALA A 441 13.57 21.59 9.13
C ALA A 441 12.11 22.08 9.07
N GLU A 442 11.26 21.35 8.34
CA GLU A 442 9.82 21.62 8.31
C GLU A 442 9.16 21.36 9.68
N ALA A 443 9.51 20.26 10.35
CA ALA A 443 9.00 19.96 11.69
C ALA A 443 9.44 21.03 12.71
N GLN A 444 10.69 21.50 12.67
CA GLN A 444 11.20 22.55 13.54
C GLN A 444 10.48 23.87 13.32
N GLY A 445 10.26 24.27 12.06
CA GLY A 445 9.47 25.45 11.74
C GLY A 445 8.03 25.36 12.29
N VAL A 446 7.40 24.20 12.18
CA VAL A 446 6.05 23.96 12.73
C VAL A 446 6.06 23.92 14.27
N LEU A 447 7.09 23.35 14.89
CA LEU A 447 7.25 23.29 16.35
C LEU A 447 7.48 24.67 16.96
N ALA A 448 8.30 25.51 16.32
CA ALA A 448 8.54 26.89 16.76
C ALA A 448 7.24 27.72 16.79
N VAL A 449 6.37 27.55 15.78
CA VAL A 449 5.06 28.24 15.74
C VAL A 449 4.08 27.65 16.77
N LEU A 450 4.18 26.35 17.08
CA LEU A 450 3.35 25.70 18.10
C LEU A 450 3.60 26.21 19.53
N GLU A 451 4.76 26.79 19.81
CA GLU A 451 5.05 27.40 21.12
C GLU A 451 4.37 28.77 21.31
N GLN A 452 3.91 29.41 20.23
CA GLN A 452 3.21 30.70 20.24
C GLN A 452 1.97 30.71 19.32
N PRO A 453 0.93 29.88 19.60
CA PRO A 453 -0.24 29.85 18.74
C PRO A 453 -1.09 31.10 18.93
N ASN A 454 -1.36 31.84 17.85
CA ASN A 454 -2.26 33.00 17.87
C ASN A 454 -3.73 32.56 18.05
N GLU A 455 -4.12 31.39 17.52
CA GLU A 455 -5.49 30.86 17.57
C GLU A 455 -5.57 29.34 17.82
N ARG A 456 -6.69 28.88 18.39
CA ARG A 456 -6.93 27.46 18.72
C ARG A 456 -6.98 26.56 17.48
N GLU A 457 -7.57 27.03 16.39
CA GLU A 457 -7.67 26.26 15.14
C GLU A 457 -6.30 26.09 14.47
N GLU A 458 -5.48 27.14 14.51
CA GLU A 458 -4.10 27.12 14.01
C GLU A 458 -3.25 26.11 14.79
N ALA A 459 -3.36 26.09 16.12
CA ALA A 459 -2.69 25.10 16.96
C ALA A 459 -3.09 23.67 16.61
N GLU A 460 -4.38 23.41 16.35
CA GLU A 460 -4.85 22.07 15.95
C GLU A 460 -4.33 21.65 14.57
N ARG A 461 -4.26 22.59 13.61
CA ARG A 461 -3.70 22.36 12.26
C ARG A 461 -2.21 22.04 12.34
N LEU A 462 -1.44 22.80 13.10
CA LEU A 462 -0.01 22.59 13.28
C LEU A 462 0.28 21.25 13.98
N ARG A 463 -0.52 20.87 14.98
CA ARG A 463 -0.39 19.55 15.64
C ARG A 463 -0.67 18.39 14.70
N LEU A 464 -1.62 18.52 13.77
CA LEU A 464 -1.84 17.52 12.72
C LEU A 464 -0.62 17.41 11.79
N LYS A 465 -0.02 18.54 11.43
CA LYS A 465 1.17 18.59 10.59
C LYS A 465 2.36 17.91 11.28
N VAL A 466 2.62 18.21 12.56
CA VAL A 466 3.66 17.50 13.36
C VAL A 466 3.40 15.99 13.37
N LYS A 467 2.16 15.55 13.62
CA LYS A 467 1.81 14.12 13.60
C LYS A 467 2.11 13.43 12.26
N MET A 468 1.99 14.15 11.15
CA MET A 468 2.31 13.63 9.82
C MET A 468 3.81 13.58 9.54
N LEU A 469 4.57 14.55 10.04
CA LEU A 469 6.02 14.63 9.87
C LEU A 469 6.78 13.66 10.79
N LEU A 470 6.27 13.37 11.99
CA LEU A 470 6.93 12.50 12.97
C LEU A 470 7.39 11.13 12.42
N PRO A 471 6.58 10.37 11.67
CA PRO A 471 7.01 9.09 11.08
C PRO A 471 7.99 9.22 9.91
N GLU A 472 8.19 10.42 9.37
CA GLU A 472 9.22 10.69 8.33
C GLU A 472 10.59 10.98 8.96
N ILE A 473 10.64 11.16 10.29
CA ILE A 473 11.85 11.45 11.06
C ILE A 473 12.19 10.28 11.99
N VAL A 474 11.19 9.83 12.76
CA VAL A 474 11.34 8.88 13.85
C VAL A 474 10.78 7.52 13.42
N GLU A 475 11.65 6.50 13.45
CA GLU A 475 11.28 5.11 13.18
C GLU A 475 10.48 4.52 14.34
N SER A 476 10.98 4.66 15.56
CA SER A 476 10.32 4.14 16.77
C SER A 476 10.78 4.85 18.03
N ILE A 477 9.90 4.91 19.03
CA ILE A 477 10.17 5.47 20.36
C ILE A 477 9.98 4.37 21.38
N TRP A 478 11.04 4.01 22.09
CA TRP A 478 11.03 2.98 23.12
C TRP A 478 11.07 3.60 24.49
N VAL A 479 10.13 3.22 25.34
CA VAL A 479 9.97 3.83 26.65
C VAL A 479 10.09 2.76 27.72
N LYS A 480 11.00 2.98 28.66
CA LYS A 480 11.16 2.17 29.86
C LYS A 480 10.62 2.95 31.07
N PRO A 481 9.32 2.82 31.41
CA PRO A 481 8.76 3.50 32.57
C PRO A 481 9.10 2.77 33.87
N GLU A 482 9.47 3.49 34.92
CA GLU A 482 9.75 2.96 36.25
C GLU A 482 9.11 3.81 37.35
N LYS A 483 8.86 3.21 38.52
CA LYS A 483 8.35 3.93 39.69
C LYS A 483 9.49 4.26 40.63
N TYR A 484 9.61 5.54 40.99
CA TYR A 484 10.54 6.01 42.01
C TYR A 484 9.82 6.89 43.04
N ARG A 485 9.88 6.49 44.32
CA ARG A 485 9.27 7.21 45.47
C ARG A 485 7.88 7.80 45.14
N SER A 486 6.98 6.95 44.66
CA SER A 486 5.59 7.24 44.23
C SER A 486 5.39 8.03 42.91
N LYS A 487 6.45 8.49 42.25
CA LYS A 487 6.36 9.15 40.95
C LYS A 487 6.87 8.26 39.82
N SER A 488 6.34 8.43 38.62
CA SER A 488 6.83 7.73 37.44
C SER A 488 8.02 8.47 36.84
N VAL A 489 9.10 7.75 36.57
CA VAL A 489 10.24 8.18 35.75
C VAL A 489 10.27 7.35 34.48
N ALA A 490 10.87 7.87 33.41
CA ALA A 490 10.99 7.09 32.18
C ALA A 490 12.29 7.37 31.44
N VAL A 491 12.83 6.32 30.85
CA VAL A 491 13.90 6.39 29.86
C VAL A 491 13.24 6.28 28.50
N ILE A 492 13.57 7.18 27.60
CA ILE A 492 12.99 7.24 26.26
C ILE A 492 14.13 7.14 25.26
N GLN A 493 14.10 6.14 24.37
CA GLN A 493 15.01 6.01 23.25
C GLN A 493 14.24 6.35 21.97
N LEU A 494 14.69 7.38 21.26
CA LEU A 494 14.23 7.71 19.93
C LEU A 494 15.17 7.06 18.91
N ASN A 495 14.61 6.23 18.04
CA ASN A 495 15.30 5.68 16.89
C ASN A 495 14.87 6.45 15.64
N PHE A 496 15.84 6.94 14.89
CA PHE A 496 15.63 7.71 13.68
C PHE A 496 15.76 6.81 12.44
N LEU A 497 15.12 7.20 11.34
CA LEU A 497 15.12 6.41 10.10
C LEU A 497 16.50 6.26 9.44
N ASP A 498 17.44 7.12 9.79
CA ASP A 498 18.83 7.13 9.33
C ASP A 498 19.75 6.15 10.11
N GLY A 499 19.22 5.46 11.12
CA GLY A 499 19.96 4.52 11.95
C GLY A 499 20.62 5.13 13.20
N GLY A 500 20.43 6.42 13.45
CA GLY A 500 20.83 7.05 14.71
C GLY A 500 19.84 6.76 15.85
N ALA A 501 20.34 6.71 17.08
CA ALA A 501 19.48 6.72 18.28
C ALA A 501 19.93 7.79 19.27
N LYS A 502 18.95 8.30 20.02
CA LYS A 502 19.18 9.21 21.14
C LYS A 502 18.32 8.83 22.33
N HIS A 503 18.86 9.02 23.53
CA HIS A 503 18.22 8.68 24.78
C HIS A 503 17.86 9.95 25.56
N LEU A 504 16.68 9.96 26.18
CA LEU A 504 16.15 11.03 27.02
C LEU A 504 15.72 10.47 28.37
N LEU A 505 15.87 11.28 29.42
CA LEU A 505 15.42 10.95 30.76
C LEU A 505 14.28 11.88 31.19
N MET A 506 13.13 11.29 31.52
CA MET A 506 11.98 12.00 32.05
C MET A 506 11.97 11.90 33.58
N LEU A 507 12.18 13.04 34.25
CA LEU A 507 12.27 13.15 35.70
C LEU A 507 11.02 13.75 36.35
N PRO A 508 10.79 13.51 37.66
CA PRO A 508 9.67 14.09 38.38
C PRO A 508 10.01 15.49 38.94
N ASP A 509 9.02 16.39 38.95
CA ASP A 509 9.13 17.82 39.31
C ASP A 509 9.78 18.18 40.68
N ARG A 510 9.97 17.20 41.59
CA ARG A 510 10.53 17.43 42.94
C ARG A 510 12.04 17.18 43.06
N PHE A 511 12.69 16.74 41.99
CA PHE A 511 14.14 16.50 41.99
C PHE A 511 14.97 17.76 41.68
N ILE A 512 14.31 18.88 41.41
CA ILE A 512 14.92 20.13 41.00
C ILE A 512 14.43 21.21 41.98
N GLY A 513 15.37 21.86 42.66
CA GLY A 513 15.06 23.04 43.46
C GLY A 513 14.36 24.08 42.57
N THR A 514 13.22 24.58 43.04
CA THR A 514 12.50 25.80 42.62
C THR A 514 12.71 26.31 41.18
N ARG A 515 11.62 26.19 40.40
CA ARG A 515 11.26 26.81 39.11
C ARG A 515 11.66 26.03 37.84
N SER A 516 10.62 25.80 37.03
CA SER A 516 10.58 25.30 35.65
C SER A 516 11.10 23.89 35.38
N VAL A 517 10.36 23.17 34.53
CA VAL A 517 10.77 21.90 33.91
C VAL A 517 12.00 22.19 33.06
N THR A 518 13.19 22.04 33.63
CA THR A 518 14.44 22.09 32.89
C THR A 518 14.79 20.67 32.44
N ILE A 519 14.61 20.41 31.14
CA ILE A 519 15.28 19.32 30.44
C ILE A 519 16.76 19.71 30.47
N ARG A 520 17.57 19.01 31.28
CA ARG A 520 19.00 19.33 31.41
C ARG A 520 19.75 18.66 30.27
N THR A 521 20.05 19.42 29.23
CA THR A 521 21.27 19.24 28.43
C THR A 521 22.36 20.10 29.06
N GLY A 522 23.43 19.51 29.59
CA GLY A 522 24.66 20.26 29.97
C GLY A 522 24.96 20.56 31.45
N GLU A 523 24.38 19.86 32.44
CA GLU A 523 24.92 19.90 33.83
C GLU A 523 25.76 18.65 34.14
N LYS A 524 26.96 18.86 34.71
CA LYS A 524 27.86 17.77 35.12
C LYS A 524 27.17 16.83 36.11
N ALA A 525 27.32 15.53 35.90
CA ALA A 525 26.67 14.44 36.65
C ALA A 525 26.84 14.51 38.19
N ASP A 526 27.82 15.27 38.69
CA ASP A 526 28.20 15.30 40.10
C ASP A 526 27.31 16.21 40.98
N THR A 527 26.36 16.98 40.41
CA THR A 527 25.49 17.93 41.15
C THR A 527 24.09 17.42 41.48
N LEU A 528 23.72 16.18 41.09
CA LEU A 528 22.37 15.65 41.27
C LEU A 528 22.24 14.82 42.58
N PRO A 529 21.22 15.07 43.43
CA PRO A 529 21.05 14.36 44.68
C PRO A 529 20.75 12.86 44.44
N HIS A 530 21.53 12.00 45.11
CA HIS A 530 21.53 10.53 45.08
C HIS A 530 20.37 9.88 44.31
N PHE A 531 20.57 9.75 43.00
CA PHE A 531 19.84 8.79 42.18
C PHE A 531 20.15 7.38 42.70
N PRO A 532 19.21 6.42 42.73
CA PRO A 532 19.58 5.04 42.96
C PRO A 532 20.46 4.59 41.79
N TYR A 533 21.78 4.56 42.00
CA TYR A 533 22.77 4.00 41.07
C TYR A 533 22.54 2.50 40.76
N SER A 534 21.51 1.88 41.34
CA SER A 534 21.15 0.47 41.20
C SER A 534 20.27 0.15 39.99
N ILE A 535 19.88 1.12 39.16
CA ILE A 535 19.04 0.86 38.00
C ILE A 535 19.92 0.79 36.74
N SER A 536 20.33 -0.43 36.36
CA SER A 536 21.07 -0.73 35.14
C SER A 536 20.11 -0.93 33.97
N TRP A 537 20.31 -0.26 32.83
CA TRP A 537 19.38 -0.34 31.68
C TRP A 537 20.10 -0.84 30.43
N ALA A 538 19.41 -1.63 29.61
CA ALA A 538 19.96 -2.07 28.33
C ALA A 538 20.32 -0.88 27.44
N THR A 539 21.49 -0.95 26.80
CA THR A 539 21.98 0.05 25.83
C THR A 539 21.05 0.25 24.63
N ASP A 540 20.22 -0.74 24.33
CA ASP A 540 19.14 -0.66 23.34
C ASP A 540 17.84 -1.17 23.98
N LEU A 541 16.89 -0.26 24.20
CA LEU A 541 15.59 -0.53 24.81
C LEU A 541 14.70 -1.44 23.94
N ARG A 542 15.05 -1.68 22.67
CA ARG A 542 14.44 -2.73 21.83
C ARG A 542 14.78 -4.14 22.32
N HIS A 543 15.89 -4.28 23.03
CA HIS A 543 16.46 -5.55 23.46
C HIS A 543 16.65 -5.55 24.99
N PRO A 544 15.59 -5.84 25.76
CA PRO A 544 15.62 -5.75 27.22
C PRO A 544 16.61 -6.72 27.87
N GLU A 545 17.07 -7.75 27.15
CA GLU A 545 18.09 -8.72 27.58
C GLU A 545 19.52 -8.40 27.10
N GLY A 546 19.79 -7.17 26.64
CA GLY A 546 21.12 -6.77 26.19
C GLY A 546 22.21 -6.97 27.24
N HIS A 547 23.36 -7.54 26.86
CA HIS A 547 24.52 -7.80 27.74
C HIS A 547 25.28 -6.54 28.17
N LEU A 548 24.93 -5.37 27.63
CA LEU A 548 25.51 -4.08 27.97
C LEU A 548 24.45 -3.25 28.68
N SER A 549 24.81 -2.77 29.88
CA SER A 549 23.96 -1.88 30.66
C SER A 549 24.61 -0.52 30.84
N TRP A 550 23.87 0.55 30.56
CA TRP A 550 24.27 1.89 30.91
C TRP A 550 23.79 2.25 32.31
N SER A 551 24.65 2.94 33.07
CA SER A 551 24.26 3.62 34.30
C SER A 551 23.50 4.92 33.98
N ALA A 552 22.81 5.48 34.98
CA ALA A 552 22.18 6.79 34.82
C ALA A 552 23.19 7.89 34.41
N LYS A 553 24.45 7.79 34.88
CA LYS A 553 25.52 8.71 34.51
C LYS A 553 25.91 8.58 33.03
N ASP A 554 26.09 7.36 32.55
CA ASP A 554 26.43 7.09 31.14
C ASP A 554 25.36 7.65 30.19
N ILE A 555 24.09 7.62 30.61
CA ILE A 555 22.99 8.13 29.79
C ILE A 555 22.91 9.64 29.78
N MET A 556 23.21 10.30 30.90
CA MET A 556 23.27 11.77 30.92
C MET A 556 24.43 12.28 30.05
N GLU A 557 25.59 11.62 30.09
CA GLU A 557 26.72 11.94 29.22
C GLU A 557 26.41 11.63 27.74
N LYS A 558 25.65 10.56 27.47
CA LYS A 558 25.21 10.17 26.12
C LYS A 558 24.04 11.00 25.58
N SER A 559 23.16 11.53 26.43
CA SER A 559 22.10 12.45 26.04
C SER A 559 22.64 13.81 25.62
N ASP A 560 23.78 14.22 26.18
CA ASP A 560 24.47 15.46 25.84
C ASP A 560 25.32 15.36 24.56
N SER A 561 25.54 14.16 24.03
CA SER A 561 26.26 13.96 22.76
C SER A 561 25.30 13.89 21.55
N ALA A 562 25.86 13.97 20.34
CA ALA A 562 25.14 13.82 19.07
C ALA A 562 24.48 12.43 18.95
N LEU A 563 23.86 12.11 17.80
CA LEU A 563 23.30 10.78 17.58
C LEU A 563 24.36 9.70 17.78
N HIS A 564 24.04 8.68 18.57
CA HIS A 564 24.89 7.50 18.72
C HIS A 564 24.38 6.39 17.80
N PRO A 565 25.27 5.64 17.13
CA PRO A 565 24.84 4.50 16.32
C PRO A 565 24.12 3.51 17.23
N VAL A 566 22.95 3.01 16.82
CA VAL A 566 22.24 2.03 17.65
C VAL A 566 23.10 0.76 17.69
N PRO A 567 23.55 0.30 18.87
CA PRO A 567 24.38 -0.89 18.93
C PRO A 567 23.53 -2.07 18.47
N THR A 568 23.76 -2.54 17.24
CA THR A 568 23.07 -3.71 16.74
C THR A 568 23.47 -4.88 17.62
N ALA A 569 22.49 -5.55 18.23
CA ALA A 569 22.76 -6.66 19.16
C ALA A 569 23.82 -7.59 18.59
N LYS A 570 24.93 -7.82 19.32
CA LYS A 570 26.01 -8.69 18.84
C LYS A 570 25.39 -10.04 18.43
N PRO A 571 25.62 -10.50 17.19
CA PRO A 571 25.02 -11.76 16.72
C PRO A 571 25.46 -12.90 17.64
N ARG A 572 24.51 -13.72 18.10
CA ARG A 572 24.76 -14.76 19.10
C ARG A 572 25.54 -15.94 18.50
N ASN A 573 25.38 -16.16 17.20
CA ASN A 573 26.01 -17.24 16.45
C ASN A 573 26.41 -16.79 15.04
N ILE A 574 27.23 -17.59 14.37
CA ILE A 574 27.74 -17.30 13.03
C ILE A 574 26.62 -17.17 11.98
N ALA A 575 25.47 -17.82 12.19
CA ALA A 575 24.35 -17.73 11.26
C ALA A 575 23.66 -16.36 11.30
N GLU A 576 23.43 -15.82 12.49
CA GLU A 576 22.94 -14.45 12.67
C GLU A 576 23.96 -13.42 12.15
N ALA A 577 25.25 -13.67 12.38
CA ALA A 577 26.32 -12.80 11.89
C ALA A 577 26.37 -12.77 10.35
N ALA A 578 26.23 -13.94 9.72
CA ALA A 578 26.24 -14.06 8.26
C ALA A 578 25.03 -13.39 7.61
N GLU A 579 23.81 -13.53 8.16
CA GLU A 579 22.63 -12.83 7.61
C GLU A 579 22.73 -11.31 7.78
N LYS A 580 23.27 -10.83 8.90
CA LYS A 580 23.54 -9.39 9.09
C LYS A 580 24.56 -8.86 8.09
N TRP A 581 25.69 -9.54 7.94
CA TRP A 581 26.73 -9.18 6.99
C TRP A 581 26.21 -9.21 5.55
N LEU A 582 25.40 -10.21 5.18
CA LEU A 582 24.74 -10.27 3.87
C LEU A 582 23.77 -9.12 3.64
N ALA A 583 22.99 -8.71 4.66
CA ALA A 583 22.10 -7.57 4.57
C ALA A 583 22.86 -6.26 4.35
N GLN A 584 23.98 -6.06 5.05
CA GLN A 584 24.86 -4.90 4.86
C GLN A 584 25.47 -4.90 3.46
N LYS A 585 26.07 -6.02 3.01
CA LYS A 585 26.67 -6.14 1.67
C LYS A 585 25.66 -6.06 0.53
N ARG A 586 24.39 -6.38 0.77
CA ARG A 586 23.32 -6.20 -0.22
C ARG A 586 23.05 -4.72 -0.51
N ASN A 587 23.25 -3.85 0.46
CA ASN A 587 23.05 -2.40 0.28
C ASN A 587 24.24 -1.75 -0.42
N GLU A 588 25.42 -2.37 -0.40
CA GLU A 588 26.66 -1.86 -1.00
C GLU A 588 26.86 -2.30 -2.48
N VAL A 589 25.98 -3.15 -3.04
CA VAL A 589 26.19 -3.77 -4.37
C VAL A 589 24.98 -3.57 -5.27
N ASP A 590 25.23 -3.13 -6.52
CA ASP A 590 24.20 -3.02 -7.56
C ASP A 590 23.39 -4.30 -7.74
N ALA A 591 22.07 -4.15 -7.93
CA ALA A 591 21.10 -5.24 -7.95
C ALA A 591 21.41 -6.36 -8.97
N GLY A 592 22.20 -6.08 -10.01
CA GLY A 592 22.65 -7.06 -11.01
C GLY A 592 23.78 -8.00 -10.53
N SER A 593 24.69 -7.50 -9.68
CA SER A 593 25.88 -8.24 -9.23
C SER A 593 25.62 -9.14 -8.01
N TYR A 594 24.51 -8.96 -7.32
CA TYR A 594 24.16 -9.72 -6.11
C TYR A 594 23.68 -11.16 -6.40
N ARG A 595 23.29 -11.48 -7.65
CA ARG A 595 22.75 -12.80 -8.02
C ARG A 595 23.76 -13.95 -7.91
N THR A 596 25.05 -13.66 -7.88
CA THR A 596 26.13 -14.66 -7.96
C THR A 596 26.70 -15.10 -6.61
N ILE A 597 26.22 -14.58 -5.46
CA ILE A 597 26.76 -14.95 -4.13
C ILE A 597 25.62 -15.23 -3.13
N PRO A 598 25.55 -16.45 -2.55
CA PRO A 598 24.44 -17.32 -2.92
C PRO A 598 23.73 -18.02 -1.75
N ALA A 599 22.57 -18.62 -2.05
CA ALA A 599 21.85 -19.61 -1.23
C ALA A 599 22.71 -20.79 -0.70
N ALA A 600 23.96 -20.93 -1.17
CA ALA A 600 24.93 -21.90 -0.70
C ALA A 600 25.76 -21.42 0.52
N ILE A 601 26.00 -20.11 0.71
CA ILE A 601 26.53 -19.57 1.99
C ILE A 601 25.52 -19.87 3.09
N ARG A 602 24.22 -19.63 2.85
CA ARG A 602 23.14 -20.03 3.76
C ARG A 602 23.10 -21.53 4.05
N ARG A 603 23.33 -22.40 3.03
CA ARG A 603 23.41 -23.86 3.22
C ARG A 603 24.64 -24.29 4.02
N THR A 604 25.77 -23.62 3.81
CA THR A 604 27.04 -23.94 4.48
C THR A 604 27.07 -23.41 5.92
N VAL A 605 26.52 -22.22 6.15
CA VAL A 605 26.23 -21.64 7.48
C VAL A 605 25.24 -22.52 8.25
N ARG A 606 24.20 -23.07 7.58
CA ARG A 606 23.34 -24.11 8.18
C ARG A 606 24.10 -25.38 8.54
N ALA A 607 25.06 -25.80 7.72
CA ALA A 607 25.86 -27.00 7.97
C ALA A 607 26.92 -26.83 9.09
N LEU A 608 27.37 -25.60 9.34
CA LEU A 608 28.32 -25.26 10.42
C LEU A 608 27.65 -24.84 11.74
N GLY A 609 26.32 -24.81 11.77
CA GLY A 609 25.52 -24.86 12.99
C GLY A 609 24.88 -23.52 13.35
N LYS A 610 23.55 -23.53 13.47
CA LYS A 610 22.76 -22.49 14.16
C LYS A 610 23.18 -22.28 15.62
N GLU A 611 24.01 -23.17 16.16
CA GLU A 611 24.43 -23.21 17.57
C GLU A 611 25.88 -22.75 17.81
N LEU A 612 26.64 -22.42 16.75
CA LEU A 612 28.05 -22.06 16.88
C LEU A 612 28.22 -20.58 17.26
N LYS A 613 28.67 -20.31 18.49
CA LYS A 613 28.99 -18.95 18.95
C LYS A 613 30.15 -18.38 18.13
N CYS A 614 30.11 -17.09 17.83
CA CYS A 614 31.15 -16.40 17.05
C CYS A 614 32.55 -16.51 17.71
N ALA A 615 32.59 -16.54 19.04
CA ALA A 615 33.81 -16.72 19.83
C ALA A 615 34.48 -18.11 19.67
N ASP A 616 33.74 -19.13 19.22
CA ASP A 616 34.24 -20.52 19.13
C ASP A 616 34.85 -20.86 17.76
N LEU A 617 35.02 -19.87 16.87
CA LEU A 617 35.55 -20.06 15.53
C LEU A 617 37.08 -20.20 15.58
N ASN A 618 37.62 -21.31 15.08
CA ASN A 618 39.05 -21.62 15.16
C ASN A 618 39.61 -22.29 13.89
N LYS A 619 40.94 -22.52 13.87
CA LYS A 619 41.68 -23.16 12.75
C LYS A 619 41.08 -24.45 12.26
N GLN A 620 40.69 -25.33 13.18
CA GLN A 620 40.18 -26.65 12.86
C GLN A 620 38.82 -26.57 12.15
N LYS A 621 37.93 -25.69 12.61
CA LYS A 621 36.60 -25.48 12.03
C LYS A 621 36.70 -24.83 10.64
N TRP A 622 37.61 -23.88 10.45
CA TRP A 622 37.94 -23.34 9.13
C TRP A 622 38.48 -24.42 8.18
N GLY A 623 39.38 -25.29 8.67
CA GLY A 623 39.90 -26.43 7.91
C GLY A 623 38.81 -27.44 7.49
N LYS A 624 37.75 -27.61 8.29
CA LYS A 624 36.59 -28.42 7.91
C LYS A 624 35.86 -27.81 6.72
N TRP A 625 35.70 -26.49 6.70
CA TRP A 625 35.09 -25.80 5.57
C TRP A 625 35.91 -25.90 4.28
N LYS A 626 37.24 -25.69 4.35
CA LYS A 626 38.14 -25.88 3.21
C LYS A 626 37.98 -27.28 2.59
N ARG A 627 37.88 -28.32 3.41
CA ARG A 627 37.65 -29.71 2.97
C ARG A 627 36.28 -29.90 2.30
N THR A 628 35.22 -29.28 2.84
CA THR A 628 33.89 -29.33 2.24
C THR A 628 33.88 -28.70 0.85
N LEU A 629 34.50 -27.54 0.66
CA LEU A 629 34.57 -26.89 -0.66
C LEU A 629 35.36 -27.74 -1.67
N LYS A 630 36.50 -28.32 -1.26
CA LYS A 630 37.27 -29.24 -2.12
C LYS A 630 36.44 -30.47 -2.53
N ARG A 631 35.71 -31.08 -1.60
CA ARG A 631 34.82 -32.22 -1.88
C ARG A 631 33.68 -31.87 -2.84
N MET A 632 33.06 -30.71 -2.66
CA MET A 632 31.97 -30.27 -3.55
C MET A 632 32.49 -30.00 -4.97
N LEU A 633 33.72 -29.46 -5.09
CA LEU A 633 34.38 -29.28 -6.38
C LEU A 633 34.68 -30.64 -7.05
N SER A 634 35.16 -31.62 -6.30
CA SER A 634 35.45 -32.97 -6.83
C SER A 634 34.18 -33.73 -7.23
N ASN A 635 33.07 -33.52 -6.52
CA ASN A 635 31.78 -34.13 -6.82
C ASN A 635 31.02 -33.45 -7.97
N GLY A 636 31.57 -32.39 -8.57
CA GLY A 636 30.89 -31.59 -9.60
C GLY A 636 29.73 -30.74 -9.07
N GLU A 637 29.57 -30.62 -7.76
CA GLU A 637 28.51 -29.80 -7.12
C GLU A 637 28.80 -28.29 -7.23
N LEU A 638 30.05 -27.91 -7.54
CA LEU A 638 30.49 -26.53 -7.75
C LEU A 638 31.43 -26.42 -8.94
N THR A 639 31.39 -25.28 -9.64
CA THR A 639 32.43 -24.90 -10.61
C THR A 639 33.56 -24.13 -9.90
N VAL A 640 34.75 -24.11 -10.51
CA VAL A 640 35.93 -23.37 -9.99
C VAL A 640 35.59 -21.89 -9.73
N ASN A 641 34.90 -21.23 -10.65
CA ASN A 641 34.50 -19.83 -10.49
C ASN A 641 33.57 -19.64 -9.28
N THR A 642 32.60 -20.54 -9.08
CA THR A 642 31.71 -20.48 -7.91
C THR A 642 32.46 -20.71 -6.60
N ALA A 643 33.44 -21.61 -6.58
CA ALA A 643 34.27 -21.86 -5.41
C ALA A 643 35.15 -20.65 -5.04
N ARG A 644 35.77 -19.98 -6.04
CA ARG A 644 36.56 -18.74 -5.85
C ARG A 644 35.72 -17.64 -5.23
N VAL A 645 34.53 -17.43 -5.78
CA VAL A 645 33.59 -16.40 -5.34
C VAL A 645 33.10 -16.66 -3.91
N ASN A 646 32.71 -17.90 -3.60
CA ASN A 646 32.33 -18.27 -2.23
C ASN A 646 33.48 -18.03 -1.24
N TYR A 647 34.71 -18.39 -1.60
CA TYR A 647 35.88 -18.22 -0.75
C TYR A 647 36.18 -16.73 -0.44
N ASN A 648 36.13 -15.85 -1.45
CA ASN A 648 36.41 -14.41 -1.24
C ASN A 648 35.40 -13.76 -0.30
N ARG A 649 34.10 -14.07 -0.46
CA ARG A 649 33.05 -13.51 0.42
C ARG A 649 33.11 -14.04 1.83
N SER A 650 33.60 -15.26 1.97
CA SER A 650 33.88 -15.87 3.27
C SER A 650 35.03 -15.19 3.99
N LYS A 651 36.06 -14.79 3.24
CA LYS A 651 37.17 -13.99 3.73
C LYS A 651 36.71 -12.61 4.20
N GLU A 652 35.82 -11.97 3.44
CA GLU A 652 35.20 -10.70 3.82
C GLU A 652 34.33 -10.83 5.08
N LEU A 653 33.52 -11.89 5.19
CA LEU A 653 32.74 -12.16 6.41
C LEU A 653 33.65 -12.36 7.63
N LEU A 654 34.75 -13.10 7.50
CA LEU A 654 35.71 -13.27 8.59
C LEU A 654 36.39 -11.95 8.98
N ALA A 655 36.83 -11.17 7.99
CA ALA A 655 37.44 -9.85 8.24
C ALA A 655 36.48 -8.97 9.04
N TRP A 656 35.22 -8.91 8.62
CA TRP A 656 34.17 -8.18 9.32
C TRP A 656 33.94 -8.69 10.74
N LEU A 657 33.95 -10.01 10.98
CA LEU A 657 33.83 -10.57 12.33
C LEU A 657 34.99 -10.16 13.27
N PHE A 658 36.20 -9.98 12.73
CA PHE A 658 37.36 -9.50 13.51
C PHE A 658 37.27 -7.99 13.77
N GLU A 659 36.93 -7.20 12.75
CA GLU A 659 36.75 -5.74 12.86
C GLU A 659 35.68 -5.38 13.90
N GLU A 660 34.59 -6.15 13.96
CA GLU A 660 33.49 -5.97 14.92
C GLU A 660 33.77 -6.60 16.31
N GLY A 661 34.95 -7.20 16.52
CA GLY A 661 35.33 -7.82 17.79
C GLY A 661 34.42 -8.98 18.21
N LEU A 662 33.90 -9.74 17.24
CA LEU A 662 32.97 -10.86 17.44
C LEU A 662 33.67 -12.22 17.58
N THR A 663 34.97 -12.30 17.26
CA THR A 663 35.78 -13.52 17.33
C THR A 663 37.24 -13.21 17.66
N THR A 664 37.98 -14.17 18.20
CA THR A 664 39.40 -14.01 18.60
C THR A 664 40.33 -14.16 17.41
N GLU A 665 41.26 -13.22 17.23
CA GLU A 665 42.24 -13.26 16.14
C GLU A 665 43.03 -14.58 16.12
N TRP A 666 42.99 -15.29 14.99
CA TRP A 666 43.83 -16.47 14.77
C TRP A 666 44.95 -16.12 13.76
N PRO A 667 46.24 -16.14 14.19
CA PRO A 667 47.38 -15.84 13.33
C PRO A 667 47.45 -16.72 12.07
N GLY A 668 47.64 -16.10 10.89
CA GLY A 668 47.87 -16.80 9.61
C GLY A 668 46.61 -17.11 8.78
N TRP A 669 45.43 -16.59 9.14
CA TRP A 669 44.20 -16.80 8.35
C TRP A 669 44.28 -16.17 6.94
N LYS A 670 45.02 -15.05 6.80
CA LYS A 670 45.28 -14.38 5.52
C LYS A 670 46.20 -15.20 4.59
N GLU A 671 47.18 -15.92 5.14
CA GLU A 671 48.14 -16.75 4.38
C GLU A 671 47.52 -18.06 3.91
N SER A 672 46.64 -18.64 4.73
CA SER A 672 45.84 -19.83 4.38
C SER A 672 44.94 -19.62 3.15
N ALA A 673 44.73 -18.36 2.74
CA ALA A 673 43.87 -17.96 1.62
C ALA A 673 44.53 -18.03 0.25
N ALA A 674 45.81 -17.67 0.16
CA ALA A 674 46.55 -17.73 -1.08
C ALA A 674 46.72 -19.19 -1.56
N GLN A 675 46.98 -20.12 -0.62
CA GLN A 675 47.18 -21.54 -0.89
C GLN A 675 45.91 -22.32 -1.30
N VAL A 676 44.71 -21.76 -1.16
CA VAL A 676 43.45 -22.45 -1.54
C VAL A 676 43.13 -22.26 -3.02
N LEU A 677 43.64 -21.19 -3.63
CA LEU A 677 43.28 -20.76 -4.98
C LEU A 677 44.38 -21.01 -6.02
N SER A 678 45.61 -21.32 -5.58
CA SER A 678 46.74 -21.66 -6.44
C SER A 678 46.67 -23.08 -7.04
N GLY A 679 45.78 -23.95 -6.54
CA GLY A 679 45.62 -25.29 -7.11
C GLY A 679 46.73 -26.28 -6.78
N GLU A 680 47.53 -26.03 -5.74
CA GLU A 680 48.37 -27.04 -5.08
C GLU A 680 47.64 -27.73 -3.91
#